data_AF-A0A938A588-F1
#
_entry.id   AF-A0A938A588-F1
#
_cell.length_a   1.000
_cell.length_b   1.000
_cell.length_c   1.000
_cell.angle_alpha   90.00
_cell.angle_beta   90.00
_cell.angle_gamma   90.00
#
_symmetry.space_group_name_H-M   'P 1'
#
loop_
_entity.id
_entity.type
_entity.pdbx_description
1 polymer ?
#
loop_
_entity_poly.entity_id
_entity_poly.type
_entity_poly.pdbx_seq_one_letter_code
_entity_poly.pdbx_strand_id
1 'polypeptide(L)'
;MLHPGDEPAEEGAMAVFGGGAVDIRAKAAGRLWRATLDERNAPDSAQRMKMRVERLSRKTTESSRPTSIELVPRIGLERVIGRRDFADISFLERALAVSRTVAFVRIGRGGSGTGFMVSPRLLMTNNHVLSSTANAADSEAIFDFQLDRLGAPMATRRFALLPNEFFATDEGLDFTLVAVSETAKDGGKLSAYGWNKLYGEQGKAVKDDPVNIIQHPLGQPKQLVLRSNRVVALPDKTPFIHYETDTEPGSSGSPAYNDQWEVIALHHAGVPELDEDDNPVSDSQGRIKWVANEGIRVSSLVKAITALTLSGKQKDMRDEMLSAQPPDLLELAHARLPGPLVPSIDSSIVAPPPGGGAVSITIPLTITVSLGNALAPQAITATVPSVAATGGATDGQPTAASPSTTVPGLSEALALLERNRGRQYFDKAADDEDKASYYRSIALTAAPGKFYDDLAALVTSTHKKKPKYKPSRELYPWIDLIPGRREPTVKSIYSGREFLASEVIRQEVMLENRREAIEAQSEQESTRPAERVLLERELAFLEAQAPFNCEHVVPQSWFTKKEPMRGDLHHLFACESNCNSFRGNTPYFDFTDVEEALRDECGRRESGGAARVHGFEPEAGKGAVARATLYFLLRYPGKIEDHEFDRERVAILLRWHAAEPPDLYEKHRNQAIFAVQGNRNPFIDHPDWAARVDFSGGF
;
A
#
# COMPACT_ATOMS: atom_id res chain seq x y z
N MET A 1 61.57 48.26 -25.77
CA MET A 1 62.05 46.97 -25.26
C MET A 1 61.42 46.80 -23.88
N LEU A 2 60.54 45.85 -23.56
CA LEU A 2 60.19 44.55 -24.14
C LEU A 2 58.73 44.18 -23.76
N HIS A 3 58.06 43.49 -24.69
CA HIS A 3 56.92 42.56 -24.67
C HIS A 3 55.75 42.60 -23.63
N PRO A 4 54.50 42.39 -24.11
CA PRO A 4 53.36 41.89 -23.33
C PRO A 4 53.21 40.36 -23.48
N GLY A 5 52.59 39.72 -22.49
CA GLY A 5 52.15 38.33 -22.56
C GLY A 5 52.08 37.68 -21.18
N ASP A 6 50.87 37.57 -20.64
CA ASP A 6 50.34 36.34 -20.02
C ASP A 6 48.93 36.62 -19.48
N GLU A 7 47.93 36.09 -20.18
CA GLU A 7 46.57 35.86 -19.68
C GLU A 7 46.58 34.66 -18.72
N PRO A 8 45.80 34.67 -17.63
CA PRO A 8 45.24 33.46 -17.06
C PRO A 8 43.77 33.29 -17.47
N ALA A 9 43.43 32.05 -17.76
CA ALA A 9 42.15 31.55 -18.25
C ALA A 9 40.92 32.03 -17.46
N GLU A 10 39.89 32.46 -18.18
CA GLU A 10 38.52 32.59 -17.67
C GLU A 10 37.92 31.20 -17.37
N GLU A 11 37.97 30.79 -16.11
CA GLU A 11 37.00 29.82 -15.57
C GLU A 11 35.66 30.53 -15.38
N GLY A 12 34.66 30.07 -16.13
CA GLY A 12 33.29 30.55 -16.05
C GLY A 12 32.73 30.39 -14.64
N ALA A 13 32.52 31.51 -13.96
CA ALA A 13 31.91 31.57 -12.64
C ALA A 13 30.46 31.04 -12.69
N MET A 14 30.28 29.78 -12.27
CA MET A 14 29.00 29.28 -11.78
C MET A 14 28.65 30.03 -10.50
N ALA A 15 27.52 30.73 -10.50
CA ALA A 15 26.96 31.35 -9.31
C ALA A 15 26.45 30.26 -8.35
N VAL A 16 27.33 29.80 -7.46
CA VAL A 16 26.98 29.01 -6.28
C VAL A 16 26.59 30.00 -5.17
N PHE A 17 25.31 30.05 -4.81
CA PHE A 17 24.88 30.80 -3.63
C PHE A 17 25.18 29.99 -2.37
N GLY A 18 26.11 30.51 -1.57
CA GLY A 18 26.64 29.89 -0.36
C GLY A 18 25.65 29.86 0.83
N GLY A 19 25.95 28.92 1.73
CA GLY A 19 25.16 28.55 2.90
C GLY A 19 24.93 29.65 3.92
N GLY A 20 23.72 29.65 4.49
CA GLY A 20 23.33 30.52 5.60
C GLY A 20 21.83 30.80 5.66
N ALA A 21 20.95 29.81 5.51
CA ALA A 21 19.49 30.04 5.54
C ALA A 21 18.64 28.82 5.94
N VAL A 22 19.17 27.88 6.73
CA VAL A 22 18.42 26.65 7.09
C VAL A 22 17.36 26.90 8.17
N ASP A 23 17.53 27.91 9.04
CA ASP A 23 16.66 28.06 10.22
C ASP A 23 15.50 29.08 10.06
N ILE A 24 15.54 29.91 9.00
CA ILE A 24 14.50 30.93 8.76
C ILE A 24 13.44 30.45 7.75
N ARG A 25 13.77 29.45 6.91
CA ARG A 25 12.90 28.96 5.84
C ARG A 25 11.87 27.91 6.29
N ALA A 26 12.17 27.07 7.28
CA ALA A 26 11.19 26.14 7.85
C ALA A 26 9.98 26.89 8.46
N LYS A 27 10.25 28.02 9.15
CA LYS A 27 9.20 28.91 9.67
C LYS A 27 8.46 29.71 8.60
N ALA A 28 9.06 29.95 7.43
CA ALA A 28 8.41 30.65 6.33
C ALA A 28 7.50 29.72 5.50
N ALA A 29 7.89 28.45 5.33
CA ALA A 29 7.06 27.41 4.74
C ALA A 29 5.84 27.09 5.63
N GLY A 30 6.03 26.94 6.94
CA GLY A 30 4.96 26.74 7.92
C GLY A 30 3.90 27.86 7.91
N ARG A 31 4.33 29.12 7.95
CA ARG A 31 3.42 30.28 7.87
C ARG A 31 2.62 30.35 6.56
N LEU A 32 3.19 29.90 5.44
CA LEU A 32 2.45 29.79 4.17
C LEU A 32 1.44 28.64 4.24
N TRP A 33 1.80 27.53 4.86
CA TRP A 33 0.97 26.33 5.03
C TRP A 33 -0.25 26.56 5.92
N ARG A 34 -0.09 27.27 7.05
CA ARG A 34 -1.22 27.58 7.95
C ARG A 34 -2.26 28.48 7.28
N ALA A 35 -1.81 29.50 6.53
CA ALA A 35 -2.69 30.36 5.74
C ALA A 35 -3.43 29.60 4.61
N THR A 36 -2.83 28.54 4.06
CA THR A 36 -3.48 27.68 3.04
C THR A 36 -4.42 26.61 3.64
N LEU A 37 -4.21 26.19 4.89
CA LEU A 37 -5.13 25.27 5.60
C LEU A 37 -6.43 25.97 6.03
N ASP A 38 -6.40 27.27 6.31
CA ASP A 38 -7.60 28.06 6.58
C ASP A 38 -8.50 28.20 5.33
N GLU A 39 -7.93 28.20 4.11
CA GLU A 39 -8.68 28.23 2.85
C GLU A 39 -9.37 26.89 2.52
N ARG A 40 -9.09 25.82 3.28
CA ARG A 40 -9.68 24.48 3.08
C ARG A 40 -11.19 24.46 3.25
N ASN A 41 -11.73 25.37 4.05
CA ASN A 41 -13.17 25.56 4.23
C ASN A 41 -13.74 26.69 3.36
N ALA A 42 -12.90 27.46 2.67
CA ALA A 42 -13.34 28.53 1.80
C ALA A 42 -13.83 27.99 0.43
N PRO A 43 -14.88 28.57 -0.17
CA PRO A 43 -15.26 28.28 -1.54
C PRO A 43 -14.21 28.83 -2.53
N ASP A 44 -14.16 28.24 -3.73
CA ASP A 44 -13.26 28.70 -4.79
C ASP A 44 -13.52 30.17 -5.20
N SER A 45 -12.47 30.87 -5.64
CA SER A 45 -12.60 32.27 -6.03
C SER A 45 -13.51 32.44 -7.27
N ALA A 46 -14.35 33.49 -7.26
CA ALA A 46 -15.27 33.78 -8.37
C ALA A 46 -14.54 33.92 -9.72
N GLN A 47 -13.31 34.42 -9.70
CA GLN A 47 -12.46 34.51 -10.88
C GLN A 47 -12.08 33.12 -11.42
N ARG A 48 -11.75 32.15 -10.56
CA ARG A 48 -11.46 30.77 -10.96
C ARG A 48 -12.68 30.07 -11.53
N MET A 49 -13.84 30.26 -10.90
CA MET A 49 -15.09 29.73 -11.41
C MET A 49 -15.44 30.31 -12.79
N LYS A 50 -15.22 31.61 -12.99
CA LYS A 50 -15.38 32.25 -14.30
C LYS A 50 -14.44 31.67 -15.35
N MET A 51 -13.15 31.51 -15.02
CA MET A 51 -12.17 30.86 -15.92
C MET A 51 -12.57 29.41 -16.26
N ARG A 52 -13.12 28.66 -15.30
CA ARG A 52 -13.64 27.29 -15.51
C ARG A 52 -14.80 27.28 -16.50
N VAL A 53 -15.79 28.15 -16.32
CA VAL A 53 -16.96 28.27 -17.21
C VAL A 53 -16.54 28.65 -18.63
N GLU A 54 -15.64 29.65 -18.77
CA GLU A 54 -15.14 30.08 -20.08
C GLU A 54 -14.36 28.96 -20.80
N ARG A 55 -13.58 28.16 -20.05
CA ARG A 55 -12.82 27.02 -20.60
C ARG A 55 -13.74 25.90 -21.06
N LEU A 56 -14.71 25.51 -20.23
CA LEU A 56 -15.68 24.47 -20.59
C LEU A 56 -16.52 24.89 -21.79
N SER A 57 -16.99 26.15 -21.81
CA SER A 57 -17.79 26.68 -22.93
C SER A 57 -17.04 26.59 -24.26
N ARG A 58 -15.73 26.92 -24.28
CA ARG A 58 -14.88 26.80 -25.48
C ARG A 58 -14.76 25.36 -25.98
N LYS A 59 -14.59 24.39 -25.08
CA LYS A 59 -14.55 22.95 -25.42
C LYS A 59 -15.88 22.40 -25.91
N THR A 60 -17.01 22.86 -25.36
CA THR A 60 -18.35 22.41 -25.80
C THR A 60 -18.66 22.89 -27.23
N THR A 61 -18.17 24.06 -27.63
CA THR A 61 -18.28 24.54 -29.02
C THR A 61 -17.46 23.72 -30.03
N GLU A 62 -16.37 23.08 -29.61
CA GLU A 62 -15.55 22.20 -30.47
C GLU A 62 -16.10 20.76 -30.54
N SER A 63 -16.88 20.32 -29.55
CA SER A 63 -17.49 18.98 -29.47
C SER A 63 -19.02 19.06 -29.64
N SER A 64 -19.49 19.40 -30.84
CA SER A 64 -20.92 19.39 -31.16
C SER A 64 -21.33 18.08 -31.85
N ARG A 65 -21.91 17.15 -31.09
CA ARG A 65 -22.93 16.21 -31.59
C ARG A 65 -24.12 16.20 -30.63
N PRO A 66 -25.36 16.42 -31.11
CA PRO A 66 -26.53 16.46 -30.25
C PRO A 66 -27.09 15.04 -30.08
N THR A 67 -27.38 14.63 -28.84
CA THR A 67 -28.42 13.62 -28.63
C THR A 67 -29.12 13.87 -27.29
N SER A 68 -30.10 14.78 -27.31
CA SER A 68 -31.19 14.78 -26.34
C SER A 68 -32.20 13.74 -26.78
N ILE A 69 -32.30 12.62 -26.06
CA ILE A 69 -33.50 11.77 -26.09
C ILE A 69 -34.28 12.13 -24.83
N GLU A 70 -35.44 12.76 -24.99
CA GLU A 70 -36.41 12.95 -23.92
C GLU A 70 -36.89 11.57 -23.42
N LEU A 71 -36.57 11.24 -22.17
CA LEU A 71 -37.14 10.06 -21.51
C LEU A 71 -38.31 10.49 -20.62
N VAL A 72 -39.48 9.94 -20.95
CA VAL A 72 -40.77 10.08 -20.24
C VAL A 72 -40.62 9.77 -18.73
N PRO A 73 -41.23 10.54 -17.81
CA PRO A 73 -41.09 10.32 -16.38
C PRO A 73 -41.84 9.06 -15.96
N ARG A 74 -41.11 7.98 -15.65
CA ARG A 74 -41.64 6.82 -14.93
C ARG A 74 -41.19 6.88 -13.47
N ILE A 75 -42.18 6.81 -12.59
CA ILE A 75 -42.06 6.76 -11.13
C ILE A 75 -41.13 5.58 -10.75
N GLY A 76 -40.04 5.84 -10.05
CA GLY A 76 -39.13 4.78 -9.58
C GLY A 76 -37.92 5.29 -8.77
N LEU A 77 -38.01 5.13 -7.45
CA LEU A 77 -37.02 4.67 -6.43
C LEU A 77 -35.51 4.97 -6.52
N GLU A 78 -34.93 5.36 -7.65
CA GLU A 78 -33.50 5.63 -7.77
C GLU A 78 -33.19 7.07 -7.35
N ARG A 79 -32.24 7.23 -6.43
CA ARG A 79 -31.77 8.54 -5.94
C ARG A 79 -30.26 8.61 -6.08
N VAL A 80 -29.77 9.72 -6.63
CA VAL A 80 -28.37 10.10 -6.49
C VAL A 80 -28.16 10.51 -5.03
N ILE A 81 -27.31 9.78 -4.30
CA ILE A 81 -26.89 10.12 -2.94
C ILE A 81 -25.60 10.92 -3.06
N GLY A 82 -25.60 12.20 -2.67
CA GLY A 82 -24.43 13.07 -2.79
C GLY A 82 -24.23 13.65 -4.20
N ARG A 83 -22.97 13.69 -4.69
CA ARG A 83 -22.60 14.20 -6.03
C ARG A 83 -22.70 13.07 -7.07
N ARG A 84 -23.13 13.38 -8.29
CA ARG A 84 -23.15 12.41 -9.41
C ARG A 84 -21.72 12.03 -9.80
N ASP A 85 -21.39 10.75 -9.71
CA ASP A 85 -20.07 10.18 -10.01
C ASP A 85 -20.12 9.21 -11.21
N PHE A 86 -20.88 9.57 -12.25
CA PHE A 86 -20.97 8.76 -13.47
C PHE A 86 -19.85 9.15 -14.44
N ALA A 87 -18.95 8.22 -14.73
CA ALA A 87 -18.00 8.31 -15.84
C ALA A 87 -18.44 7.39 -16.99
N ASP A 88 -18.32 7.86 -18.23
CA ASP A 88 -18.51 7.03 -19.42
C ASP A 88 -17.40 5.96 -19.52
N ILE A 89 -17.68 4.79 -20.11
CA ILE A 89 -16.70 3.70 -20.21
C ILE A 89 -15.40 4.11 -20.93
N SER A 90 -15.49 5.06 -21.88
CA SER A 90 -14.33 5.62 -22.57
C SER A 90 -13.36 6.36 -21.65
N PHE A 91 -13.76 6.68 -20.41
CA PHE A 91 -12.86 7.19 -19.37
C PHE A 91 -11.72 6.23 -19.07
N LEU A 92 -12.01 4.93 -18.95
CA LEU A 92 -10.99 3.91 -18.65
C LEU A 92 -10.07 3.64 -19.86
N GLU A 93 -10.60 3.70 -21.07
CA GLU A 93 -9.79 3.57 -22.28
C GLU A 93 -8.77 4.71 -22.40
N ARG A 94 -9.21 5.95 -22.12
CA ARG A 94 -8.32 7.12 -22.05
C ARG A 94 -7.31 7.01 -20.90
N ALA A 95 -7.72 6.48 -19.74
CA ALA A 95 -6.82 6.20 -18.61
C ALA A 95 -5.66 5.30 -19.03
N LEU A 96 -5.99 4.18 -19.69
CA LEU A 96 -4.99 3.22 -20.18
C LEU A 96 -4.08 3.86 -21.24
N ALA A 97 -4.64 4.64 -22.17
CA ALA A 97 -3.87 5.35 -23.19
C ALA A 97 -2.85 6.32 -22.58
N VAL A 98 -3.30 7.17 -21.65
CA VAL A 98 -2.46 8.17 -20.96
C VAL A 98 -1.43 7.50 -20.04
N SER A 99 -1.77 6.38 -19.41
CA SER A 99 -0.82 5.65 -18.55
C SER A 99 0.48 5.24 -19.25
N ARG A 100 0.46 5.13 -20.58
CA ARG A 100 1.61 4.72 -21.40
C ARG A 100 2.71 5.77 -21.42
N THR A 101 2.36 7.04 -21.22
CA THR A 101 3.34 8.13 -21.18
C THR A 101 4.14 8.16 -19.87
N VAL A 102 3.68 7.42 -18.85
CA VAL A 102 4.23 7.40 -17.50
C VAL A 102 5.26 6.27 -17.39
N ALA A 103 6.43 6.61 -16.87
CA ALA A 103 7.57 5.74 -16.68
C ALA A 103 8.01 5.67 -15.23
N PHE A 104 8.56 4.53 -14.87
CA PHE A 104 9.31 4.35 -13.64
C PHE A 104 10.72 4.92 -13.83
N VAL A 105 11.13 5.87 -12.99
CA VAL A 105 12.46 6.47 -13.04
C VAL A 105 13.35 5.73 -12.05
N ARG A 106 14.33 4.98 -12.56
CA ARG A 106 15.29 4.27 -11.73
C ARG A 106 16.56 5.10 -11.57
N ILE A 107 16.92 5.41 -10.33
CA ILE A 107 18.06 6.26 -10.01
C ILE A 107 19.32 5.41 -9.82
N GLY A 108 20.43 5.78 -10.47
CA GLY A 108 21.63 4.93 -10.57
C GLY A 108 22.25 4.47 -9.24
N ARG A 109 22.31 5.33 -8.22
CA ARG A 109 22.97 5.05 -6.91
C ARG A 109 22.00 4.57 -5.82
N GLY A 110 20.80 4.14 -6.19
CA GLY A 110 19.73 3.75 -5.28
C GLY A 110 18.66 4.84 -5.19
N GLY A 111 17.39 4.42 -5.22
CA GLY A 111 16.22 5.31 -5.27
C GLY A 111 15.40 5.15 -6.54
N SER A 112 14.17 5.64 -6.49
CA SER A 112 13.28 5.64 -7.63
C SER A 112 12.20 6.70 -7.50
N GLY A 113 11.60 7.06 -8.63
CA GLY A 113 10.47 7.96 -8.69
C GLY A 113 9.57 7.66 -9.87
N THR A 114 8.59 8.52 -10.07
CA THR A 114 7.73 8.51 -11.25
C THR A 114 8.16 9.65 -12.17
N GLY A 115 8.07 9.44 -13.47
CA GLY A 115 8.22 10.49 -14.45
C GLY A 115 7.27 10.28 -15.62
N PHE A 116 7.03 11.31 -16.42
CA PHE A 116 6.13 11.21 -17.56
C PHE A 116 6.60 12.08 -18.73
N MET A 117 6.30 11.61 -19.94
CA MET A 117 6.66 12.33 -21.17
C MET A 117 5.79 13.59 -21.33
N VAL A 118 6.44 14.72 -21.62
CA VAL A 118 5.81 16.05 -21.83
C VAL A 118 6.13 16.64 -23.20
N SER A 119 6.98 15.97 -23.98
CA SER A 119 7.21 16.21 -25.41
C SER A 119 7.68 14.89 -26.05
N PRO A 120 7.95 14.83 -27.38
CA PRO A 120 8.52 13.63 -28.00
C PRO A 120 9.84 13.16 -27.38
N ARG A 121 10.58 14.06 -26.71
CA ARG A 121 11.94 13.80 -26.22
C ARG A 121 12.16 14.15 -24.75
N LEU A 122 11.26 14.90 -24.11
CA LEU A 122 11.43 15.38 -22.73
C LEU A 122 10.54 14.62 -21.74
N LEU A 123 11.14 14.17 -20.64
CA LEU A 123 10.47 13.60 -19.49
C LEU A 123 10.52 14.58 -18.31
N MET A 124 9.39 14.72 -17.61
CA MET A 124 9.24 15.51 -16.40
C MET A 124 9.21 14.61 -15.16
N THR A 125 9.85 15.05 -14.08
CA THR A 125 9.80 14.48 -12.72
C THR A 125 10.15 15.57 -11.68
N ASN A 126 10.32 15.24 -10.40
CA ASN A 126 10.74 16.21 -9.38
C ASN A 126 12.25 16.48 -9.37
N ASN A 127 12.66 17.64 -8.84
CA ASN A 127 14.08 17.96 -8.60
C ASN A 127 14.67 16.99 -7.58
N HIS A 128 13.96 16.67 -6.50
CA HIS A 128 14.49 15.73 -5.51
C HIS A 128 14.61 14.28 -6.03
N VAL A 129 13.93 13.93 -7.14
CA VAL A 129 14.10 12.64 -7.84
C VAL A 129 15.31 12.69 -8.77
N LEU A 130 15.43 13.75 -9.58
CA LEU A 130 16.56 13.98 -10.48
C LEU A 130 17.17 15.36 -10.23
N SER A 131 18.13 15.44 -9.31
CA SER A 131 18.62 16.73 -8.76
C SER A 131 19.79 17.33 -9.53
N SER A 132 20.46 16.56 -10.38
CA SER A 132 21.63 17.01 -11.13
C SER A 132 21.80 16.26 -12.44
N THR A 133 22.60 16.82 -13.35
CA THR A 133 22.98 16.18 -14.61
C THR A 133 23.71 14.85 -14.38
N ALA A 134 24.62 14.78 -13.41
CA ALA A 134 25.32 13.54 -13.07
C ALA A 134 24.35 12.46 -12.59
N ASN A 135 23.42 12.82 -11.70
CA ASN A 135 22.39 11.91 -11.22
C ASN A 135 21.47 11.44 -12.35
N ALA A 136 21.06 12.34 -13.25
CA ALA A 136 20.27 11.98 -14.42
C ALA A 136 21.02 11.07 -15.39
N ALA A 137 22.32 11.29 -15.63
CA ALA A 137 23.13 10.48 -16.54
C ALA A 137 23.25 9.02 -16.08
N ASP A 138 23.29 8.80 -14.76
CA ASP A 138 23.33 7.47 -14.14
C ASP A 138 21.94 6.80 -14.04
N SER A 139 20.88 7.48 -14.49
CA SER A 139 19.48 7.06 -14.30
C SER A 139 18.81 6.61 -15.62
N GLU A 140 17.72 5.87 -15.52
CA GLU A 140 16.94 5.41 -16.68
C GLU A 140 15.43 5.57 -16.49
N ALA A 141 14.73 5.83 -17.60
CA ALA A 141 13.27 5.77 -17.68
C ALA A 141 12.84 4.37 -18.14
N ILE A 142 12.00 3.72 -17.35
CA ILE A 142 11.51 2.36 -17.59
C ILE A 142 10.01 2.41 -17.87
N PHE A 143 9.63 2.13 -19.12
CA PHE A 143 8.24 2.03 -19.55
C PHE A 143 7.76 0.57 -19.50
N ASP A 144 6.44 0.40 -19.56
CA ASP A 144 5.75 -0.90 -19.45
C ASP A 144 6.08 -1.66 -18.14
N PHE A 145 6.60 -0.97 -17.12
CA PHE A 145 6.78 -1.53 -15.77
C PHE A 145 5.44 -1.59 -15.04
N GLN A 146 4.62 -2.55 -15.42
CA GLN A 146 3.24 -2.74 -14.96
C GLN A 146 2.86 -4.22 -15.00
N LEU A 147 1.71 -4.54 -14.40
CA LEU A 147 1.10 -5.87 -14.55
C LEU A 147 0.20 -5.91 -15.79
N ASP A 148 0.09 -7.06 -16.40
CA ASP A 148 -0.85 -7.33 -17.49
C ASP A 148 -2.26 -7.67 -16.94
N ARG A 149 -3.19 -7.99 -17.85
CA ARG A 149 -4.58 -8.34 -17.50
C ARG A 149 -4.74 -9.61 -16.66
N LEU A 150 -3.69 -10.44 -16.54
CA LEU A 150 -3.67 -11.65 -15.72
C LEU A 150 -2.91 -11.44 -14.40
N GLY A 151 -2.43 -10.22 -14.14
CA GLY A 151 -1.64 -9.89 -12.96
C GLY A 151 -0.16 -10.27 -13.08
N ALA A 152 0.33 -10.62 -14.28
CA ALA A 152 1.73 -10.96 -14.50
C ALA A 152 2.57 -9.74 -14.89
N PRO A 153 3.84 -9.63 -14.47
CA PRO A 153 4.72 -8.54 -14.89
C PRO A 153 4.92 -8.48 -16.40
N MET A 154 4.78 -7.29 -16.99
CA MET A 154 5.05 -7.07 -18.41
C MET A 154 6.54 -6.92 -18.70
N ALA A 155 6.92 -7.18 -19.96
CA ALA A 155 8.26 -6.88 -20.45
C ALA A 155 8.49 -5.36 -20.45
N THR A 156 9.52 -4.92 -19.72
CA THR A 156 9.88 -3.50 -19.58
C THR A 156 10.73 -3.00 -20.73
N ARG A 157 10.62 -1.71 -21.07
CA ARG A 157 11.55 -1.02 -21.98
C ARG A 157 12.30 0.08 -21.28
N ARG A 158 13.63 0.07 -21.43
CA ARG A 158 14.54 0.92 -20.69
C ARG A 158 15.21 1.92 -21.62
N PHE A 159 15.05 3.20 -21.33
CA PHE A 159 15.64 4.30 -22.07
C PHE A 159 16.63 5.06 -21.18
N ALA A 160 17.81 5.35 -21.73
CA ALA A 160 18.78 6.21 -21.06
C ALA A 160 18.27 7.65 -21.01
N LEU A 161 18.57 8.35 -19.91
CA LEU A 161 18.38 9.79 -19.81
C LEU A 161 19.63 10.50 -20.35
N LEU A 162 19.43 11.63 -21.04
CA LEU A 162 20.44 12.34 -21.82
C LEU A 162 20.55 13.80 -21.34
N PRO A 163 21.04 14.03 -20.11
CA PRO A 163 21.12 15.39 -19.54
C PRO A 163 22.02 16.34 -20.33
N ASN A 164 22.98 15.81 -21.10
CA ASN A 164 23.83 16.58 -22.00
C ASN A 164 23.07 17.12 -23.23
N GLU A 165 21.95 16.49 -23.63
CA GLU A 165 21.08 17.04 -24.69
C GLU A 165 20.10 18.06 -24.12
N PHE A 166 19.47 17.74 -22.98
CA PHE A 166 18.58 18.66 -22.27
C PHE A 166 18.53 18.29 -20.80
N PHE A 167 18.77 19.28 -19.93
CA PHE A 167 18.50 19.19 -18.50
C PHE A 167 18.14 20.57 -17.97
N ALA A 168 16.99 20.70 -17.33
CA ALA A 168 16.58 21.91 -16.62
C ALA A 168 15.89 21.51 -15.32
N THR A 169 16.26 22.13 -14.22
CA THR A 169 15.72 21.80 -12.89
C THR A 169 15.52 23.06 -12.06
N ASP A 170 14.51 23.05 -11.20
CA ASP A 170 14.22 24.12 -10.25
C ASP A 170 13.92 23.51 -8.89
N GLU A 171 14.76 23.82 -7.89
CA GLU A 171 14.60 23.34 -6.51
C GLU A 171 13.39 23.99 -5.81
N GLY A 172 13.05 25.23 -6.15
CA GLY A 172 11.96 25.98 -5.51
C GLY A 172 10.56 25.52 -5.95
N LEU A 173 10.42 25.12 -7.21
CA LEU A 173 9.21 24.49 -7.75
C LEU A 173 9.32 22.96 -7.80
N ASP A 174 10.42 22.40 -7.33
CA ASP A 174 10.72 20.96 -7.25
C ASP A 174 10.40 20.19 -8.54
N PHE A 175 10.90 20.64 -9.70
CA PHE A 175 10.74 19.95 -10.97
C PHE A 175 12.06 19.78 -11.72
N THR A 176 12.14 18.73 -12.53
CA THR A 176 13.20 18.45 -13.49
C THR A 176 12.63 18.05 -14.84
N LEU A 177 13.20 18.61 -15.91
CA LEU A 177 13.05 18.19 -17.29
C LEU A 177 14.36 17.59 -17.79
N VAL A 178 14.30 16.43 -18.43
CA VAL A 178 15.47 15.75 -18.98
C VAL A 178 15.15 15.10 -20.32
N ALA A 179 16.10 15.11 -21.26
CA ALA A 179 15.96 14.36 -22.51
C ALA A 179 16.02 12.84 -22.28
N VAL A 180 15.24 12.07 -23.04
CA VAL A 180 15.21 10.60 -22.98
C VAL A 180 15.62 10.04 -24.32
N SER A 181 16.48 9.03 -24.43
CA SER A 181 16.90 8.39 -25.70
C SER A 181 15.72 7.98 -26.60
N GLU A 182 15.86 8.10 -27.93
CA GLU A 182 14.77 7.75 -28.88
C GLU A 182 14.60 6.24 -29.00
N THR A 183 15.68 5.52 -28.71
CA THR A 183 15.74 4.06 -28.82
C THR A 183 16.10 3.49 -27.46
N ALA A 184 15.30 2.52 -27.02
CA ALA A 184 15.52 1.75 -25.80
C ALA A 184 16.69 0.77 -25.98
N LYS A 185 17.18 0.23 -24.87
CA LYS A 185 18.27 -0.76 -24.85
C LYS A 185 17.96 -2.03 -25.66
N ASP A 186 16.68 -2.34 -25.86
CA ASP A 186 16.19 -3.48 -26.64
C ASP A 186 15.83 -3.13 -28.11
N GLY A 187 16.10 -1.90 -28.56
CA GLY A 187 15.78 -1.41 -29.90
C GLY A 187 14.38 -0.82 -30.05
N GLY A 188 13.53 -0.85 -29.02
CA GLY A 188 12.20 -0.23 -29.04
C GLY A 188 12.24 1.29 -29.21
N LYS A 189 11.22 1.87 -29.85
CA LYS A 189 11.14 3.33 -30.09
C LYS A 189 10.33 4.07 -29.02
N LEU A 190 10.84 5.21 -28.57
CA LEU A 190 10.18 6.08 -27.58
C LEU A 190 8.85 6.64 -28.11
N SER A 191 8.76 6.89 -29.42
CA SER A 191 7.54 7.37 -30.08
C SER A 191 6.32 6.44 -29.92
N ALA A 192 6.52 5.17 -29.51
CA ALA A 192 5.43 4.23 -29.22
C ALA A 192 4.64 4.54 -27.93
N TYR A 193 5.13 5.48 -27.10
CA TYR A 193 4.54 5.82 -25.80
C TYR A 193 3.76 7.14 -25.80
N GLY A 194 4.01 8.04 -26.76
CA GLY A 194 3.37 9.37 -26.80
C GLY A 194 3.81 10.28 -25.65
N TRP A 195 3.09 11.39 -25.43
CA TRP A 195 3.41 12.38 -24.39
C TRP A 195 2.18 13.24 -24.00
N ASN A 196 2.24 13.90 -22.85
CA ASN A 196 1.17 14.76 -22.32
C ASN A 196 1.42 16.23 -22.61
N LYS A 197 0.43 16.91 -23.17
CA LYS A 197 0.49 18.37 -23.32
C LYS A 197 0.26 19.08 -21.99
N LEU A 198 1.18 19.98 -21.65
CA LEU A 198 1.06 20.85 -20.47
C LEU A 198 0.38 22.16 -20.85
N TYR A 199 -0.92 22.26 -20.58
CA TYR A 199 -1.68 23.49 -20.81
C TYR A 199 -1.35 24.54 -19.74
N GLY A 200 -0.76 25.67 -20.12
CA GLY A 200 -0.44 26.76 -19.18
C GLY A 200 -1.67 27.53 -18.65
N GLU A 201 -2.81 27.41 -19.32
CA GLU A 201 -4.06 28.08 -18.96
C GLU A 201 -4.60 27.62 -17.59
N GLN A 202 -5.25 28.53 -16.86
CA GLN A 202 -5.92 28.21 -15.59
C GLN A 202 -7.35 27.68 -15.82
N GLY A 203 -8.04 27.28 -14.74
CA GLY A 203 -9.41 26.74 -14.81
C GLY A 203 -9.49 25.24 -15.17
N LYS A 204 -8.37 24.51 -15.09
CA LYS A 204 -8.32 23.06 -15.33
C LYS A 204 -8.87 22.23 -14.17
N ALA A 205 -8.79 22.76 -12.97
CA ALA A 205 -9.27 22.15 -11.73
C ALA A 205 -9.88 23.24 -10.84
N VAL A 206 -10.94 22.86 -10.13
CA VAL A 206 -11.59 23.62 -9.05
C VAL A 206 -11.68 22.74 -7.80
N LYS A 207 -11.97 23.33 -6.64
CA LYS A 207 -12.20 22.59 -5.40
C LYS A 207 -13.26 21.52 -5.60
N ASP A 208 -13.05 20.38 -4.95
CA ASP A 208 -13.85 19.15 -5.04
C ASP A 208 -13.84 18.44 -6.39
N ASP A 209 -13.12 18.93 -7.41
CA ASP A 209 -12.96 18.16 -8.66
C ASP A 209 -12.20 16.85 -8.39
N PRO A 210 -12.55 15.74 -9.06
CA PRO A 210 -11.77 14.51 -8.99
C PRO A 210 -10.34 14.71 -9.50
N VAL A 211 -9.39 13.99 -8.90
CA VAL A 211 -7.97 14.00 -9.29
C VAL A 211 -7.49 12.58 -9.52
N ASN A 212 -7.04 12.25 -10.73
CA ASN A 212 -6.55 10.91 -11.05
C ASN A 212 -5.03 10.91 -11.07
N ILE A 213 -4.37 9.96 -10.40
CA ILE A 213 -2.89 9.88 -10.38
C ILE A 213 -2.43 8.53 -10.93
N ILE A 214 -1.45 8.58 -11.84
CA ILE A 214 -0.78 7.39 -12.39
C ILE A 214 0.66 7.42 -11.91
N GLN A 215 1.08 6.38 -11.18
CA GLN A 215 2.30 6.44 -10.37
C GLN A 215 2.97 5.07 -10.21
N HIS A 216 4.21 5.09 -9.73
CA HIS A 216 4.97 3.92 -9.31
C HIS A 216 5.23 3.97 -7.79
N PRO A 217 4.19 3.73 -6.97
CA PRO A 217 4.33 3.80 -5.52
C PRO A 217 5.30 2.71 -5.06
N LEU A 218 6.24 3.08 -4.19
CA LEU A 218 7.37 2.27 -3.69
C LEU A 218 8.29 1.70 -4.77
N GLY A 219 8.22 2.27 -5.98
CA GLY A 219 8.84 1.66 -7.15
C GLY A 219 8.26 0.30 -7.53
N GLN A 220 6.99 0.05 -7.20
CA GLN A 220 6.22 -1.09 -7.68
C GLN A 220 5.70 -0.88 -9.11
N PRO A 221 5.22 -1.95 -9.78
CA PRO A 221 4.53 -1.83 -11.06
C PRO A 221 3.44 -0.76 -11.03
N LYS A 222 3.28 -0.05 -12.14
CA LYS A 222 2.41 1.12 -12.30
C LYS A 222 1.01 0.91 -11.71
N GLN A 223 0.54 1.90 -10.97
CA GLN A 223 -0.79 1.91 -10.34
C GLN A 223 -1.54 3.20 -10.68
N LEU A 224 -2.87 3.15 -10.58
CA LEU A 224 -3.78 4.25 -10.86
C LEU A 224 -4.71 4.46 -9.65
N VAL A 225 -4.86 5.70 -9.21
CA VAL A 225 -5.83 6.08 -8.16
C VAL A 225 -7.04 6.74 -8.79
N LEU A 226 -8.22 6.15 -8.59
CA LEU A 226 -9.53 6.60 -9.09
C LEU A 226 -10.58 6.79 -7.99
N ARG A 227 -10.24 6.53 -6.73
CA ARG A 227 -11.18 6.54 -5.60
C ARG A 227 -10.59 7.37 -4.46
N SER A 228 -11.46 8.01 -3.68
CA SER A 228 -11.06 8.90 -2.57
C SER A 228 -10.09 10.00 -3.03
N ASN A 229 -10.39 10.59 -4.19
CA ASN A 229 -9.44 11.37 -4.97
C ASN A 229 -10.01 12.73 -5.41
N ARG A 230 -9.90 13.78 -4.57
CA ARG A 230 -10.50 15.09 -4.86
C ARG A 230 -9.55 16.26 -4.58
N VAL A 231 -9.71 17.35 -5.31
CA VAL A 231 -9.06 18.62 -4.99
C VAL A 231 -9.63 19.18 -3.71
N VAL A 232 -8.75 19.51 -2.77
CA VAL A 232 -9.12 20.04 -1.46
C VAL A 232 -8.90 21.54 -1.37
N ALA A 233 -7.83 22.06 -1.99
CA ALA A 233 -7.56 23.48 -2.05
C ALA A 233 -6.74 23.86 -3.29
N LEU A 234 -7.00 25.04 -3.84
CA LEU A 234 -6.09 25.70 -4.77
C LEU A 234 -5.87 27.14 -4.29
N PRO A 235 -4.79 27.44 -3.57
CA PRO A 235 -4.53 28.81 -3.15
C PRO A 235 -4.18 29.71 -4.35
N ASP A 236 -4.78 30.90 -4.43
CA ASP A 236 -4.56 31.79 -5.59
C ASP A 236 -3.11 32.31 -5.66
N LYS A 237 -2.46 32.49 -4.51
CA LYS A 237 -1.14 33.13 -4.38
C LYS A 237 0.06 32.17 -4.30
N THR A 238 -0.16 30.85 -4.29
CA THR A 238 0.93 29.86 -4.19
C THR A 238 1.02 29.05 -5.49
N PRO A 239 2.16 28.44 -5.84
CA PRO A 239 2.23 27.63 -7.06
C PRO A 239 1.53 26.26 -6.92
N PHE A 240 0.93 25.95 -5.78
CA PHE A 240 0.52 24.60 -5.38
C PHE A 240 -0.98 24.34 -5.52
N ILE A 241 -1.32 23.06 -5.58
CA ILE A 241 -2.69 22.51 -5.47
C ILE A 241 -2.66 21.38 -4.44
N HIS A 242 -3.66 21.33 -3.58
CA HIS A 242 -3.82 20.29 -2.58
C HIS A 242 -4.98 19.38 -2.95
N TYR A 243 -4.78 18.08 -2.80
CA TYR A 243 -5.78 17.06 -3.11
C TYR A 243 -5.66 15.87 -2.15
N GLU A 244 -6.76 15.17 -1.95
CA GLU A 244 -6.78 13.84 -1.34
C GLU A 244 -6.57 12.81 -2.43
N THR A 245 -5.67 11.86 -2.22
CA THR A 245 -5.43 10.67 -3.08
C THR A 245 -4.35 9.85 -2.40
N ASP A 246 -4.33 8.54 -2.59
CA ASP A 246 -3.25 7.71 -2.03
C ASP A 246 -1.95 7.94 -2.82
N THR A 247 -0.87 8.34 -2.15
CA THR A 247 0.47 8.47 -2.74
C THR A 247 1.52 7.96 -1.76
N GLU A 248 2.51 7.25 -2.27
CA GLU A 248 3.58 6.63 -1.48
C GLU A 248 4.96 7.05 -1.98
N PRO A 249 6.05 6.90 -1.20
CA PRO A 249 7.41 7.14 -1.70
C PRO A 249 7.66 6.45 -3.06
N GLY A 250 8.20 7.15 -4.05
CA GLY A 250 8.25 6.66 -5.45
C GLY A 250 7.13 7.23 -6.35
N SER A 251 6.07 7.75 -5.75
CA SER A 251 5.03 8.53 -6.45
C SER A 251 5.48 9.95 -6.80
N SER A 252 6.55 10.45 -6.17
CA SER A 252 7.20 11.71 -6.50
C SER A 252 7.46 11.81 -8.00
N GLY A 253 6.98 12.89 -8.61
CA GLY A 253 7.10 13.17 -10.03
C GLY A 253 5.96 12.60 -10.86
N SER A 254 4.93 12.02 -10.22
CA SER A 254 3.74 11.55 -10.92
C SER A 254 2.86 12.70 -11.44
N PRO A 255 2.24 12.53 -12.62
CA PRO A 255 1.24 13.45 -13.12
C PRO A 255 -0.09 13.23 -12.41
N ALA A 256 -0.67 14.33 -11.93
CA ALA A 256 -2.06 14.39 -11.48
C ALA A 256 -2.94 14.94 -12.62
N TYR A 257 -4.06 14.26 -12.89
CA TYR A 257 -4.97 14.53 -14.00
C TYR A 257 -6.36 14.95 -13.52
N ASN A 258 -7.06 15.75 -14.33
CA ASN A 258 -8.52 15.89 -14.23
C ASN A 258 -9.24 14.78 -15.03
N ASP A 259 -10.58 14.76 -15.03
CA ASP A 259 -11.37 13.74 -15.74
C ASP A 259 -11.28 13.81 -17.27
N GLN A 260 -10.77 14.92 -17.81
CA GLN A 260 -10.44 15.05 -19.23
C GLN A 260 -9.04 14.50 -19.55
N TRP A 261 -8.36 13.90 -18.57
CA TRP A 261 -6.98 13.42 -18.65
C TRP A 261 -5.97 14.53 -19.02
N GLU A 262 -6.25 15.78 -18.64
CA GLU A 262 -5.29 16.87 -18.71
C GLU A 262 -4.44 16.88 -17.43
N VAL A 263 -3.12 17.04 -17.56
CA VAL A 263 -2.24 17.19 -16.40
C VAL A 263 -2.57 18.52 -15.71
N ILE A 264 -2.97 18.45 -14.44
CA ILE A 264 -3.27 19.60 -13.60
C ILE A 264 -2.13 19.92 -12.64
N ALA A 265 -1.35 18.92 -12.22
CA ALA A 265 -0.19 19.11 -11.35
C ALA A 265 0.89 18.03 -11.47
N LEU A 266 2.08 18.35 -10.98
CA LEU A 266 3.18 17.43 -10.68
C LEU A 266 3.16 17.11 -9.18
N HIS A 267 2.93 15.86 -8.80
CA HIS A 267 2.96 15.45 -7.38
C HIS A 267 4.39 15.53 -6.82
N HIS A 268 4.56 16.06 -5.60
CA HIS A 268 5.89 16.18 -4.99
C HIS A 268 5.96 15.95 -3.47
N ALA A 269 4.87 16.14 -2.73
CA ALA A 269 4.88 15.98 -1.26
C ALA A 269 3.49 15.67 -0.68
N GLY A 270 3.48 15.09 0.52
CA GLY A 270 2.33 15.14 1.42
C GLY A 270 2.27 16.48 2.16
N VAL A 271 1.09 16.88 2.64
CA VAL A 271 0.85 18.05 3.49
C VAL A 271 0.56 17.59 4.91
N PRO A 272 1.40 17.91 5.91
CA PRO A 272 1.14 17.55 7.29
C PRO A 272 0.15 18.53 7.95
N GLU A 273 -0.57 18.06 8.96
CA GLU A 273 -1.26 18.92 9.92
C GLU A 273 -0.23 19.68 10.74
N LEU A 274 -0.45 20.97 11.00
CA LEU A 274 0.48 21.81 11.74
C LEU A 274 -0.16 22.31 13.04
N ASP A 275 0.65 22.45 14.10
CA ASP A 275 0.26 23.05 15.37
C ASP A 275 0.31 24.60 15.33
N GLU A 276 0.00 25.24 16.46
CA GLU A 276 0.04 26.70 16.63
C GLU A 276 1.44 27.31 16.46
N ASP A 277 2.51 26.49 16.45
CA ASP A 277 3.91 26.88 16.32
C ASP A 277 4.56 26.47 14.97
N ASP A 278 3.77 25.92 14.04
CA ASP A 278 4.10 25.55 12.65
C ASP A 278 4.83 24.20 12.57
N ASN A 279 4.73 23.39 13.61
CA ASN A 279 5.32 22.07 13.65
C ASN A 279 4.30 21.01 13.21
N PRO A 280 4.74 19.97 12.47
CA PRO A 280 3.89 18.84 12.14
C PRO A 280 3.29 18.18 13.38
N VAL A 281 1.95 18.14 13.44
CA VAL A 281 1.21 17.42 14.47
C VAL A 281 1.45 15.93 14.27
N SER A 282 1.82 15.25 15.34
CA SER A 282 1.91 13.80 15.35
C SER A 282 0.59 13.20 15.83
N ASP A 283 0.17 12.09 15.24
CA ASP A 283 -0.93 11.27 15.72
C ASP A 283 -0.58 10.61 17.07
N SER A 284 -1.57 9.93 17.66
CA SER A 284 -1.40 9.19 18.92
C SER A 284 -0.31 8.11 18.91
N GLN A 285 0.25 7.79 17.73
CA GLN A 285 1.33 6.82 17.53
C GLN A 285 2.69 7.50 17.26
N GLY A 286 2.76 8.84 17.36
CA GLY A 286 3.97 9.62 17.12
C GLY A 286 4.31 9.82 15.64
N ARG A 287 3.38 9.53 14.72
CA ARG A 287 3.58 9.70 13.27
C ARG A 287 2.98 11.02 12.83
N ILE A 288 3.64 11.73 11.91
CA ILE A 288 3.10 12.98 11.36
C ILE A 288 1.71 12.72 10.75
N LYS A 289 0.71 13.47 11.20
CA LYS A 289 -0.66 13.42 10.71
C LYS A 289 -0.71 14.14 9.36
N TRP A 290 -0.88 13.40 8.28
CA TRP A 290 -1.01 13.97 6.94
C TRP A 290 -2.46 14.34 6.66
N VAL A 291 -2.68 15.53 6.12
CA VAL A 291 -4.03 16.06 5.86
C VAL A 291 -4.37 16.06 4.38
N ALA A 292 -3.39 16.23 3.48
CA ALA A 292 -3.58 16.22 2.03
C ALA A 292 -2.29 15.82 1.31
N ASN A 293 -2.33 15.71 -0.01
CA ASN A 293 -1.17 15.69 -0.89
C ASN A 293 -1.04 17.02 -1.64
N GLU A 294 0.18 17.40 -1.98
CA GLU A 294 0.53 18.63 -2.67
C GLU A 294 1.13 18.32 -4.05
N GLY A 295 0.66 19.07 -5.04
CA GLY A 295 1.24 19.09 -6.37
C GLY A 295 1.56 20.51 -6.82
N ILE A 296 2.58 20.66 -7.66
CA ILE A 296 2.90 21.92 -8.32
C ILE A 296 1.98 22.11 -9.52
N ARG A 297 1.25 23.22 -9.58
CA ARG A 297 0.28 23.51 -10.65
C ARG A 297 0.98 23.60 -12.00
N VAL A 298 0.42 22.96 -13.01
CA VAL A 298 0.97 23.01 -14.38
C VAL A 298 1.06 24.43 -14.93
N SER A 299 0.15 25.34 -14.55
CA SER A 299 0.25 26.75 -14.95
C SER A 299 1.52 27.43 -14.42
N SER A 300 1.97 27.07 -13.21
CA SER A 300 3.20 27.56 -12.60
C SER A 300 4.43 26.95 -13.28
N LEU A 301 4.40 25.63 -13.54
CA LEU A 301 5.46 24.92 -14.26
C LEU A 301 5.66 25.50 -15.67
N VAL A 302 4.60 25.65 -16.46
CA VAL A 302 4.67 26.20 -17.82
C VAL A 302 5.23 27.63 -17.80
N LYS A 303 4.83 28.46 -16.82
CA LYS A 303 5.36 29.82 -16.66
C LYS A 303 6.87 29.80 -16.38
N ALA A 304 7.32 28.94 -15.45
CA ALA A 304 8.74 28.82 -15.11
C ALA A 304 9.56 28.28 -16.30
N ILE A 305 9.08 27.24 -16.98
CA ILE A 305 9.74 26.62 -18.14
C ILE A 305 9.86 27.61 -19.32
N THR A 306 8.82 28.41 -19.54
CA THR A 306 8.84 29.47 -20.58
C THR A 306 9.91 30.52 -20.27
N ALA A 307 10.13 30.83 -19.00
CA ALA A 307 11.11 31.82 -18.56
C ALA A 307 12.57 31.32 -18.57
N LEU A 308 12.81 30.03 -18.86
CA LEU A 308 14.17 29.48 -18.93
C LEU A 308 14.98 30.11 -20.06
N THR A 309 16.16 30.60 -19.73
CA THR A 309 17.16 31.07 -20.70
C THR A 309 17.90 29.86 -21.28
N LEU A 310 17.50 29.43 -22.48
CA LEU A 310 18.07 28.29 -23.21
C LEU A 310 18.58 28.74 -24.58
N SER A 311 19.55 28.03 -25.14
CA SER A 311 20.10 28.28 -26.48
C SER A 311 20.15 27.01 -27.32
N GLY A 312 20.22 27.18 -28.65
CA GLY A 312 20.34 26.10 -29.63
C GLY A 312 19.30 24.99 -29.44
N LYS A 313 19.76 23.74 -29.52
CA LYS A 313 18.92 22.53 -29.43
C LYS A 313 18.06 22.47 -28.16
N GLN A 314 18.55 22.99 -27.02
CA GLN A 314 17.77 23.01 -25.79
C GLN A 314 16.56 23.94 -25.89
N LYS A 315 16.75 25.13 -26.47
CA LYS A 315 15.64 26.05 -26.76
C LYS A 315 14.60 25.40 -27.67
N ASP A 316 15.04 24.71 -28.73
CA ASP A 316 14.14 24.07 -29.68
C ASP A 316 13.30 22.96 -29.02
N MET A 317 13.91 22.12 -28.17
CA MET A 317 13.19 21.06 -27.45
C MET A 317 12.15 21.63 -26.45
N ARG A 318 12.47 22.75 -25.78
CA ARG A 318 11.54 23.46 -24.89
C ARG A 318 10.41 24.12 -25.68
N ASP A 319 10.71 24.72 -26.84
CA ASP A 319 9.71 25.34 -27.70
C ASP A 319 8.76 24.28 -28.31
N GLU A 320 9.29 23.10 -28.68
CA GLU A 320 8.49 21.94 -29.11
C GLU A 320 7.55 21.47 -28.00
N MET A 321 8.05 21.33 -26.76
CA MET A 321 7.23 20.96 -25.59
C MET A 321 6.03 21.90 -25.40
N LEU A 322 6.22 23.20 -25.62
CA LEU A 322 5.18 24.21 -25.42
C LEU A 322 4.19 24.32 -26.58
N SER A 323 4.65 24.11 -27.81
CA SER A 323 3.87 24.42 -29.03
C SER A 323 3.30 23.20 -29.74
N ALA A 324 3.96 22.03 -29.66
CA ALA A 324 3.54 20.84 -30.37
C ALA A 324 2.20 20.30 -29.87
N GLN A 325 1.56 19.48 -30.71
CA GLN A 325 0.40 18.70 -30.31
C GLN A 325 0.81 17.24 -30.13
N PRO A 326 0.38 16.59 -29.03
CA PRO A 326 0.65 15.18 -28.84
C PRO A 326 -0.11 14.34 -29.88
N PRO A 327 0.39 13.14 -30.20
CA PRO A 327 -0.39 12.18 -30.97
C PRO A 327 -1.68 11.83 -30.22
N ASP A 328 -2.70 11.35 -30.93
CA ASP A 328 -3.86 10.74 -30.27
C ASP A 328 -3.39 9.48 -29.53
N LEU A 329 -3.38 9.56 -28.20
CA LEU A 329 -2.88 8.48 -27.35
C LEU A 329 -3.76 7.24 -27.42
N LEU A 330 -5.06 7.39 -27.71
CA LEU A 330 -5.99 6.27 -27.83
C LEU A 330 -5.75 5.53 -29.16
N GLU A 331 -5.59 6.27 -30.27
CA GLU A 331 -5.19 5.68 -31.55
C GLU A 331 -3.82 4.99 -31.45
N LEU A 332 -2.85 5.63 -30.81
CA LEU A 332 -1.51 5.08 -30.60
C LEU A 332 -1.54 3.81 -29.73
N ALA A 333 -2.43 3.73 -28.73
CA ALA A 333 -2.63 2.55 -27.91
C ALA A 333 -3.24 1.40 -28.72
N HIS A 334 -4.26 1.69 -29.55
CA HIS A 334 -4.92 0.70 -30.40
C HIS A 334 -4.01 0.15 -31.51
N ALA A 335 -3.12 0.96 -32.08
CA ALA A 335 -2.16 0.52 -33.09
C ALA A 335 -1.16 -0.54 -32.60
N ARG A 336 -1.05 -0.76 -31.28
CA ARG A 336 -0.14 -1.74 -30.65
C ARG A 336 -0.85 -3.01 -30.16
N LEU A 337 -2.19 -3.04 -30.12
CA LEU A 337 -2.90 -4.30 -29.93
C LEU A 337 -2.65 -5.14 -31.19
N PRO A 338 -2.22 -6.42 -31.08
CA PRO A 338 -2.43 -7.31 -32.21
C PRO A 338 -3.93 -7.28 -32.45
N GLY A 339 -4.36 -6.71 -33.57
CA GLY A 339 -5.73 -6.86 -34.00
C GLY A 339 -6.09 -8.35 -33.99
N PRO A 340 -7.37 -8.73 -33.89
CA PRO A 340 -7.75 -10.07 -34.34
C PRO A 340 -7.06 -10.30 -35.69
N LEU A 341 -6.50 -11.49 -35.90
CA LEU A 341 -6.03 -11.93 -37.21
C LEU A 341 -7.20 -11.85 -38.18
N VAL A 342 -7.47 -10.67 -38.71
CA VAL A 342 -8.20 -10.47 -39.94
C VAL A 342 -7.14 -10.83 -40.97
N PRO A 343 -7.29 -11.94 -41.72
CA PRO A 343 -6.44 -12.16 -42.86
C PRO A 343 -6.58 -10.91 -43.72
N SER A 344 -5.46 -10.25 -44.05
CA SER A 344 -5.46 -9.28 -45.12
C SER A 344 -5.98 -10.00 -46.36
N ILE A 345 -7.27 -9.82 -46.65
CA ILE A 345 -7.81 -10.17 -47.96
C ILE A 345 -7.15 -9.15 -48.87
N ASP A 346 -6.15 -9.62 -49.60
CA ASP A 346 -5.61 -8.90 -50.74
C ASP A 346 -6.79 -8.64 -51.67
N SER A 347 -7.28 -7.40 -51.69
CA SER A 347 -8.48 -7.01 -52.42
C SER A 347 -8.14 -6.93 -53.90
N SER A 348 -8.01 -8.10 -54.53
CA SER A 348 -8.18 -8.31 -55.96
C SER A 348 -9.55 -8.96 -56.19
N ILE A 349 -10.62 -8.28 -55.75
CA ILE A 349 -11.97 -8.66 -56.15
C ILE A 349 -12.20 -8.11 -57.55
N VAL A 350 -12.08 -8.98 -58.55
CA VAL A 350 -12.75 -8.80 -59.84
C VAL A 350 -14.24 -8.95 -59.57
N ALA A 351 -15.01 -7.89 -59.83
CA ALA A 351 -16.46 -7.90 -59.67
C ALA A 351 -17.10 -8.92 -60.64
N PRO A 352 -18.03 -9.78 -60.19
CA PRO A 352 -18.84 -10.59 -61.10
C PRO A 352 -19.97 -9.73 -61.70
N PRO A 353 -20.48 -10.08 -62.90
CA PRO A 353 -21.57 -9.36 -63.54
C PRO A 353 -22.89 -9.53 -62.76
N PRO A 354 -23.86 -8.63 -62.95
CA PRO A 354 -25.04 -8.56 -62.09
C PRO A 354 -26.02 -9.70 -62.41
N GLY A 355 -26.35 -10.50 -61.39
CA GLY A 355 -27.48 -11.42 -61.39
C GLY A 355 -27.14 -12.82 -60.89
N GLY A 356 -27.65 -13.16 -59.69
CA GLY A 356 -27.63 -14.54 -59.16
C GLY A 356 -27.07 -14.63 -57.75
N GLY A 357 -27.94 -14.82 -56.77
CA GLY A 357 -27.58 -14.95 -55.36
C GLY A 357 -27.06 -16.34 -55.01
N ALA A 358 -25.77 -16.42 -54.67
CA ALA A 358 -25.14 -17.27 -53.64
C ALA A 358 -23.62 -17.27 -53.85
N VAL A 359 -22.84 -16.94 -52.81
CA VAL A 359 -21.39 -17.09 -52.81
C VAL A 359 -21.05 -18.26 -51.89
N SER A 360 -20.64 -19.40 -52.46
CA SER A 360 -20.07 -20.52 -51.71
C SER A 360 -18.54 -20.41 -51.71
N ILE A 361 -17.94 -20.31 -50.53
CA ILE A 361 -16.49 -20.29 -50.33
C ILE A 361 -16.08 -21.68 -49.84
N THR A 362 -15.28 -22.40 -50.63
CA THR A 362 -14.66 -23.66 -50.21
C THR A 362 -13.28 -23.36 -49.60
N ILE A 363 -13.13 -23.52 -48.29
CA ILE A 363 -11.85 -23.37 -47.59
C ILE A 363 -11.19 -24.76 -47.50
N PRO A 364 -10.02 -25.02 -48.11
CA PRO A 364 -9.25 -26.21 -47.79
C PRO A 364 -8.63 -26.07 -46.39
N LEU A 365 -9.18 -26.79 -45.41
CA LEU A 365 -8.62 -26.91 -44.06
C LEU A 365 -7.63 -28.08 -44.02
N THR A 366 -6.36 -27.79 -43.72
CA THR A 366 -5.40 -28.82 -43.28
C THR A 366 -5.33 -28.76 -41.76
N ILE A 367 -5.88 -29.78 -41.08
CA ILE A 367 -5.77 -29.94 -39.62
C ILE A 367 -4.69 -30.98 -39.35
N THR A 368 -3.57 -30.56 -38.77
CA THR A 368 -2.57 -31.49 -38.24
C THR A 368 -2.88 -31.78 -36.78
N VAL A 369 -3.34 -32.99 -36.47
CA VAL A 369 -3.55 -33.48 -35.10
C VAL A 369 -2.44 -34.45 -34.75
N SER A 370 -1.60 -34.11 -33.77
CA SER A 370 -0.67 -35.07 -33.15
C SER A 370 -1.37 -35.73 -31.96
N LEU A 371 -1.93 -36.92 -32.19
CA LEU A 371 -2.38 -37.82 -31.12
C LEU A 371 -1.16 -38.59 -30.60
N GLY A 372 -0.80 -38.37 -29.33
CA GLY A 372 0.22 -39.15 -28.65
C GLY A 372 -0.21 -40.62 -28.57
N ASN A 373 0.64 -41.53 -29.05
CA ASN A 373 0.42 -42.96 -28.90
C ASN A 373 0.50 -43.37 -27.42
N ALA A 374 -0.52 -44.11 -26.98
CA ALA A 374 -0.54 -44.79 -25.70
C ALA A 374 0.53 -45.89 -25.64
N LEU A 375 1.27 -45.94 -24.53
CA LEU A 375 2.01 -47.13 -24.11
C LEU A 375 1.63 -47.46 -22.66
N ALA A 376 1.34 -48.75 -22.47
CA ALA A 376 0.80 -49.40 -21.28
C ALA A 376 1.75 -49.35 -20.05
N PRO A 377 1.28 -49.69 -18.84
CA PRO A 377 2.00 -49.40 -17.60
C PRO A 377 3.12 -50.41 -17.38
N GLN A 378 4.34 -49.93 -17.11
CA GLN A 378 5.40 -50.72 -16.49
C GLN A 378 6.03 -49.99 -15.31
N ALA A 379 6.23 -50.76 -14.25
CA ALA A 379 6.73 -50.37 -12.95
C ALA A 379 8.14 -49.79 -13.03
N ILE A 380 8.39 -48.70 -12.31
CA ILE A 380 9.74 -48.14 -12.15
C ILE A 380 10.30 -48.66 -10.83
N THR A 381 11.06 -49.73 -10.91
CA THR A 381 12.06 -50.12 -9.92
C THR A 381 13.21 -49.11 -9.93
N ALA A 382 13.55 -48.59 -8.75
CA ALA A 382 14.71 -47.75 -8.54
C ALA A 382 16.01 -48.56 -8.69
N THR A 383 16.92 -48.07 -9.53
CA THR A 383 18.34 -48.49 -9.52
C THR A 383 19.23 -47.26 -9.59
N VAL A 384 19.97 -47.05 -8.50
CA VAL A 384 21.10 -46.14 -8.37
C VAL A 384 22.32 -46.78 -9.01
N PRO A 385 23.11 -46.06 -9.83
CA PRO A 385 24.51 -46.37 -10.04
C PRO A 385 25.41 -45.44 -9.23
N SER A 386 26.42 -46.05 -8.63
CA SER A 386 27.44 -45.49 -7.74
C SER A 386 28.80 -45.44 -8.46
N VAL A 387 29.74 -44.70 -7.84
CA VAL A 387 31.22 -44.66 -8.01
C VAL A 387 31.71 -44.02 -9.34
N ALA A 388 32.79 -43.24 -9.43
CA ALA A 388 33.99 -43.10 -8.61
C ALA A 388 34.73 -41.77 -8.83
N ALA A 389 35.56 -41.42 -7.86
CA ALA A 389 36.50 -40.29 -7.88
C ALA A 389 37.76 -40.56 -8.71
N THR A 390 38.28 -39.54 -9.38
CA THR A 390 39.72 -39.29 -9.59
C THR A 390 39.95 -37.80 -9.88
N GLY A 391 40.98 -37.24 -9.24
CA GLY A 391 41.26 -35.81 -9.20
C GLY A 391 42.08 -35.26 -10.37
N GLY A 392 42.26 -33.93 -10.34
CA GLY A 392 43.17 -33.18 -11.20
C GLY A 392 42.89 -31.68 -11.12
N ALA A 393 43.79 -30.94 -10.48
CA ALA A 393 43.74 -29.49 -10.29
C ALA A 393 44.07 -28.71 -11.58
N THR A 394 43.47 -27.53 -11.77
CA THR A 394 44.15 -26.23 -12.04
C THR A 394 43.16 -25.05 -12.14
N ASP A 395 43.52 -23.97 -11.44
CA ASP A 395 43.36 -22.53 -11.72
C ASP A 395 41.99 -21.89 -12.06
N GLY A 396 41.42 -21.22 -11.03
CA GLY A 396 41.43 -19.76 -10.97
C GLY A 396 40.41 -18.95 -11.81
N GLN A 397 39.17 -18.82 -11.33
CA GLN A 397 38.38 -17.58 -11.47
C GLN A 397 37.17 -17.56 -10.51
N PRO A 398 36.89 -16.46 -9.79
CA PRO A 398 35.79 -16.42 -8.84
C PRO A 398 34.47 -16.35 -9.61
N THR A 399 33.74 -17.47 -9.62
CA THR A 399 32.34 -17.51 -10.03
C THR A 399 31.52 -16.75 -9.00
N ALA A 400 30.93 -15.62 -9.42
CA ALA A 400 29.90 -14.96 -8.65
C ALA A 400 28.73 -15.94 -8.49
N ALA A 401 28.60 -16.51 -7.30
CA ALA A 401 27.42 -17.24 -6.91
C ALA A 401 26.22 -16.31 -7.08
N SER A 402 25.21 -16.75 -7.84
CA SER A 402 23.88 -16.17 -7.74
C SER A 402 23.44 -16.25 -6.28
N PRO A 403 23.04 -15.15 -5.62
CA PRO A 403 22.62 -15.22 -4.25
C PRO A 403 21.32 -16.03 -4.18
N SER A 404 21.40 -17.21 -3.57
CA SER A 404 20.22 -17.89 -3.02
C SER A 404 19.66 -17.01 -1.92
N THR A 405 18.55 -16.32 -2.18
CA THR A 405 17.81 -15.56 -1.16
C THR A 405 17.06 -16.53 -0.25
N THR A 406 17.75 -17.16 0.71
CA THR A 406 17.10 -17.90 1.80
C THR A 406 16.75 -16.94 2.92
N VAL A 407 15.45 -16.67 3.11
CA VAL A 407 14.94 -15.88 4.24
C VAL A 407 15.11 -16.68 5.54
N PRO A 408 15.89 -16.19 6.52
CA PRO A 408 16.10 -16.89 7.80
C PRO A 408 14.78 -17.17 8.52
N GLY A 409 14.64 -18.35 9.12
CA GLY A 409 13.45 -18.76 9.89
C GLY A 409 12.22 -19.17 9.05
N LEU A 410 12.14 -18.80 7.77
CA LEU A 410 10.96 -19.08 6.94
C LEU A 410 10.78 -20.58 6.66
N SER A 411 11.87 -21.26 6.29
CA SER A 411 11.84 -22.70 6.01
C SER A 411 11.43 -23.50 7.26
N GLU A 412 11.90 -23.09 8.43
CA GLU A 412 11.56 -23.73 9.71
C GLU A 412 10.09 -23.55 10.07
N ALA A 413 9.56 -22.33 9.96
CA ALA A 413 8.16 -22.03 10.25
C ALA A 413 7.20 -22.77 9.31
N LEU A 414 7.51 -22.83 8.01
CA LEU A 414 6.73 -23.60 7.04
C LEU A 414 6.85 -25.11 7.27
N ALA A 415 8.04 -25.61 7.63
CA ALA A 415 8.19 -27.02 7.98
C ALA A 415 7.40 -27.38 9.25
N LEU A 416 7.31 -26.47 10.23
CA LEU A 416 6.47 -26.65 11.40
C LEU A 416 4.99 -26.73 11.02
N LEU A 417 4.51 -25.82 10.16
CA LEU A 417 3.15 -25.85 9.62
C LEU A 417 2.85 -27.21 8.93
N GLU A 418 3.75 -27.68 8.07
CA GLU A 418 3.56 -28.96 7.37
C GLU A 418 3.57 -30.16 8.32
N ARG A 419 4.46 -30.19 9.32
CA ARG A 419 4.48 -31.25 10.35
C ARG A 419 3.17 -31.31 11.13
N ASN A 420 2.58 -30.16 11.41
CA ASN A 420 1.34 -30.07 12.17
C ASN A 420 0.09 -30.43 11.36
N ARG A 421 0.15 -30.45 10.03
CA ARG A 421 -0.98 -30.81 9.15
C ARG A 421 -1.53 -32.22 9.43
N GLY A 422 -0.66 -33.14 9.84
CA GLY A 422 -1.03 -34.52 10.19
C GLY A 422 -1.30 -34.77 11.67
N ARG A 423 -1.17 -33.75 12.52
CA ARG A 423 -1.36 -33.88 13.96
C ARG A 423 -2.86 -33.94 14.29
N GLN A 424 -3.24 -34.73 15.30
CA GLN A 424 -4.59 -34.68 15.83
C GLN A 424 -4.90 -33.26 16.30
N TYR A 425 -5.92 -32.63 15.70
CA TYR A 425 -6.27 -31.25 15.95
C TYR A 425 -6.58 -31.02 17.42
N PHE A 426 -7.57 -31.74 17.97
CA PHE A 426 -7.93 -31.66 19.38
C PHE A 426 -8.02 -33.05 20.00
N ASP A 427 -7.32 -33.27 21.11
CA ASP A 427 -7.40 -34.50 21.90
C ASP A 427 -8.24 -34.25 23.15
N LYS A 428 -9.54 -34.57 23.05
CA LYS A 428 -10.50 -34.36 24.14
C LYS A 428 -10.13 -35.15 25.40
N ALA A 429 -9.61 -36.37 25.28
CA ALA A 429 -9.33 -37.22 26.43
C ALA A 429 -8.14 -36.68 27.23
N ALA A 430 -7.05 -36.33 26.53
CA ALA A 430 -5.91 -35.68 27.14
C ALA A 430 -6.29 -34.31 27.73
N ASP A 431 -7.12 -33.53 27.02
CA ASP A 431 -7.60 -32.24 27.51
C ASP A 431 -8.42 -32.36 28.81
N ASP A 432 -9.29 -33.36 28.91
CA ASP A 432 -10.09 -33.60 30.12
C ASP A 432 -9.21 -34.02 31.32
N GLU A 433 -8.19 -34.85 31.09
CA GLU A 433 -7.21 -35.23 32.12
C GLU A 433 -6.38 -34.03 32.59
N ASP A 434 -5.86 -33.24 31.62
CA ASP A 434 -5.09 -32.03 31.90
C ASP A 434 -5.91 -31.03 32.71
N LYS A 435 -7.17 -30.78 32.36
CA LYS A 435 -8.07 -29.90 33.13
C LYS A 435 -8.28 -30.41 34.55
N ALA A 436 -8.59 -31.70 34.72
CA ALA A 436 -8.81 -32.29 36.04
C ALA A 436 -7.57 -32.14 36.93
N SER A 437 -6.38 -32.36 36.37
CA SER A 437 -5.11 -32.21 37.07
C SER A 437 -4.78 -30.75 37.37
N TYR A 438 -4.94 -29.87 36.38
CA TYR A 438 -4.58 -28.45 36.45
C TYR A 438 -5.43 -27.68 37.47
N TYR A 439 -6.74 -27.94 37.51
CA TYR A 439 -7.67 -27.23 38.40
C TYR A 439 -7.92 -27.94 39.73
N ARG A 440 -7.22 -29.04 40.05
CA ARG A 440 -7.46 -29.87 41.25
C ARG A 440 -7.44 -29.10 42.59
N SER A 441 -6.72 -27.98 42.65
CA SER A 441 -6.57 -27.16 43.86
C SER A 441 -7.62 -26.05 43.98
N ILE A 442 -8.46 -25.85 42.96
CA ILE A 442 -9.44 -24.76 42.94
C ILE A 442 -10.67 -25.17 43.74
N ALA A 443 -10.95 -24.43 44.81
CA ALA A 443 -12.11 -24.66 45.66
C ALA A 443 -13.37 -24.02 45.04
N LEU A 444 -14.23 -24.84 44.45
CA LEU A 444 -15.49 -24.39 43.83
C LEU A 444 -16.52 -23.83 44.82
N THR A 445 -16.30 -23.88 46.12
CA THR A 445 -17.18 -23.28 47.13
C THR A 445 -16.62 -21.98 47.71
N ALA A 446 -15.46 -21.52 47.24
CA ALA A 446 -14.86 -20.27 47.69
C ALA A 446 -15.74 -19.06 47.33
N ALA A 447 -15.69 -18.03 48.18
CA ALA A 447 -16.31 -16.73 47.89
C ALA A 447 -15.68 -16.09 46.63
N PRO A 448 -16.40 -15.26 45.85
CA PRO A 448 -15.95 -14.72 44.57
C PRO A 448 -14.55 -14.10 44.57
N GLY A 449 -14.20 -13.27 45.57
CA GLY A 449 -12.87 -12.67 45.68
C GLY A 449 -11.76 -13.70 45.95
N LYS A 450 -11.98 -14.65 46.86
CA LYS A 450 -11.03 -15.74 47.10
C LYS A 450 -10.90 -16.64 45.86
N PHE A 451 -12.01 -16.87 45.16
CA PHE A 451 -12.02 -17.66 43.93
C PHE A 451 -11.20 -16.98 42.83
N TYR A 452 -11.30 -15.65 42.71
CA TYR A 452 -10.40 -14.84 41.88
C TYR A 452 -8.93 -15.03 42.28
N ASP A 453 -8.59 -14.87 43.57
CA ASP A 453 -7.21 -14.99 44.06
C ASP A 453 -6.60 -16.37 43.77
N ASP A 454 -7.38 -17.44 44.03
CA ASP A 454 -6.95 -18.82 43.80
C ASP A 454 -6.67 -19.08 42.31
N LEU A 455 -7.54 -18.58 41.42
CA LEU A 455 -7.37 -18.69 39.97
C LEU A 455 -6.20 -17.83 39.47
N ALA A 456 -6.07 -16.58 39.93
CA ALA A 456 -4.99 -15.69 39.57
C ALA A 456 -3.63 -16.28 39.97
N ALA A 457 -3.53 -16.85 41.17
CA ALA A 457 -2.35 -17.55 41.65
C ALA A 457 -2.04 -18.79 40.81
N LEU A 458 -3.05 -19.60 40.46
CA LEU A 458 -2.87 -20.79 39.62
C LEU A 458 -2.34 -20.42 38.23
N VAL A 459 -3.01 -19.52 37.50
CA VAL A 459 -2.61 -19.14 36.14
C VAL A 459 -1.24 -18.44 36.15
N THR A 460 -0.94 -17.64 37.17
CA THR A 460 0.36 -16.98 37.32
C THR A 460 1.50 -17.98 37.57
N SER A 461 1.33 -18.89 38.52
CA SER A 461 2.37 -19.86 38.91
C SER A 461 2.62 -20.93 37.85
N THR A 462 1.62 -21.23 37.00
CA THR A 462 1.72 -22.25 35.95
C THR A 462 2.19 -21.71 34.60
N HIS A 463 2.27 -20.39 34.40
CA HIS A 463 2.86 -19.78 33.20
C HIS A 463 4.40 -19.94 33.24
N LYS A 464 4.85 -21.18 33.02
CA LYS A 464 6.24 -21.64 33.15
C LYS A 464 7.13 -21.16 32.01
N LYS A 465 6.66 -21.26 30.77
CA LYS A 465 7.36 -20.73 29.59
C LYS A 465 6.67 -19.46 29.12
N LYS A 466 7.43 -18.38 29.02
CA LYS A 466 6.97 -17.05 28.62
C LYS A 466 7.58 -16.75 27.25
N PRO A 467 6.96 -17.22 26.15
CA PRO A 467 7.51 -17.00 24.82
C PRO A 467 7.63 -15.50 24.54
N LYS A 468 8.63 -15.11 23.76
CA LYS A 468 8.69 -13.75 23.21
C LYS A 468 7.62 -13.62 22.13
N TYR A 469 7.19 -12.39 21.86
CA TYR A 469 6.30 -12.10 20.73
C TYR A 469 6.92 -12.51 19.38
N LYS A 470 6.56 -13.72 18.90
CA LYS A 470 6.97 -14.31 17.61
C LYS A 470 5.82 -15.17 17.00
N PRO A 471 4.73 -14.53 16.51
CA PRO A 471 3.53 -15.25 16.03
C PRO A 471 3.79 -16.24 14.88
N SER A 472 4.74 -15.93 13.99
CA SER A 472 5.17 -16.80 12.89
C SER A 472 5.70 -18.18 13.34
N ARG A 473 6.15 -18.29 14.59
CA ARG A 473 6.72 -19.52 15.16
C ARG A 473 5.78 -20.18 16.17
N GLU A 474 5.13 -19.37 16.99
CA GLU A 474 4.33 -19.85 18.12
C GLU A 474 2.85 -20.01 17.77
N LEU A 475 2.28 -19.11 16.97
CA LEU A 475 0.83 -18.98 16.81
C LEU A 475 0.32 -19.63 15.52
N TYR A 476 0.70 -19.09 14.36
CA TYR A 476 0.15 -19.47 13.05
C TYR A 476 0.45 -20.91 12.61
N PRO A 477 1.60 -21.54 12.98
CA PRO A 477 1.88 -22.91 12.56
C PRO A 477 1.04 -23.99 13.23
N TRP A 478 0.32 -23.68 14.33
CA TRP A 478 -0.45 -24.69 15.06
C TRP A 478 -1.65 -24.15 15.84
N ILE A 479 -1.42 -23.17 16.71
CA ILE A 479 -2.40 -22.73 17.71
C ILE A 479 -3.62 -22.13 17.01
N ASP A 480 -3.41 -21.23 16.05
CA ASP A 480 -4.49 -20.51 15.37
C ASP A 480 -5.05 -21.20 14.12
N LEU A 481 -4.65 -22.46 13.86
CA LEU A 481 -5.14 -23.18 12.68
C LEU A 481 -6.62 -23.52 12.79
N ILE A 482 -7.33 -23.47 11.66
CA ILE A 482 -8.73 -23.86 11.54
C ILE A 482 -8.83 -25.33 11.04
N PRO A 483 -9.69 -26.17 11.63
CA PRO A 483 -9.78 -27.57 11.27
C PRO A 483 -10.58 -27.79 9.97
N GLY A 484 -10.40 -28.94 9.34
CA GLY A 484 -11.25 -29.41 8.24
C GLY A 484 -11.02 -28.72 6.89
N ARG A 485 -9.92 -27.97 6.75
CA ARG A 485 -9.51 -27.32 5.50
C ARG A 485 -8.52 -28.17 4.72
N ARG A 486 -8.62 -28.13 3.39
CA ARG A 486 -7.68 -28.84 2.48
C ARG A 486 -6.26 -28.26 2.59
N GLU A 487 -6.17 -26.95 2.75
CA GLU A 487 -4.94 -26.21 3.04
C GLU A 487 -5.07 -25.57 4.43
N PRO A 488 -4.01 -25.53 5.25
CA PRO A 488 -4.08 -24.93 6.58
C PRO A 488 -4.41 -23.43 6.51
N THR A 489 -5.48 -23.02 7.20
CA THR A 489 -5.89 -21.62 7.31
C THR A 489 -5.85 -21.12 8.75
N VAL A 490 -5.71 -19.81 8.90
CA VAL A 490 -5.99 -19.05 10.13
C VAL A 490 -7.21 -18.16 9.90
N LYS A 491 -7.87 -17.72 10.97
CA LYS A 491 -9.08 -16.90 10.92
C LYS A 491 -8.85 -15.56 11.62
N SER A 492 -9.30 -14.47 11.00
CA SER A 492 -9.35 -13.17 11.66
C SER A 492 -10.27 -13.19 12.86
N ILE A 493 -9.81 -12.63 13.97
CA ILE A 493 -10.61 -12.52 15.19
C ILE A 493 -11.80 -11.57 15.03
N TYR A 494 -11.69 -10.50 14.23
CA TYR A 494 -12.71 -9.45 14.14
C TYR A 494 -13.66 -9.60 12.95
N SER A 495 -13.16 -9.96 11.76
CA SER A 495 -14.00 -10.13 10.56
C SER A 495 -14.50 -11.57 10.37
N GLY A 496 -13.84 -12.54 11.02
CA GLY A 496 -14.08 -13.96 10.81
C GLY A 496 -13.59 -14.52 9.47
N ARG A 497 -12.94 -13.70 8.62
CA ARG A 497 -12.39 -14.15 7.33
C ARG A 497 -11.21 -15.10 7.53
N GLU A 498 -11.10 -16.09 6.65
CA GLU A 498 -10.02 -17.09 6.69
C GLU A 498 -8.95 -16.84 5.62
N PHE A 499 -7.70 -17.16 5.97
CA PHE A 499 -6.51 -16.92 5.14
C PHE A 499 -5.55 -18.09 5.22
N LEU A 500 -4.76 -18.30 4.16
CA LEU A 500 -3.74 -19.35 4.15
C LEU A 500 -2.67 -19.08 5.21
N ALA A 501 -2.49 -20.02 6.14
CA ALA A 501 -1.52 -19.89 7.23
C ALA A 501 -0.09 -19.71 6.68
N SER A 502 0.23 -20.36 5.56
CA SER A 502 1.52 -20.23 4.90
C SER A 502 1.79 -18.81 4.38
N GLU A 503 0.77 -18.07 3.97
CA GLU A 503 0.93 -16.70 3.47
C GLU A 503 1.18 -15.74 4.64
N VAL A 504 0.40 -15.87 5.71
CA VAL A 504 0.59 -15.10 6.95
C VAL A 504 1.99 -15.32 7.52
N ILE A 505 2.46 -16.57 7.56
CA ILE A 505 3.82 -16.91 8.02
C ILE A 505 4.90 -16.28 7.13
N ARG A 506 4.76 -16.34 5.79
CA ARG A 506 5.74 -15.75 4.86
C ARG A 506 5.88 -14.25 5.11
N GLN A 507 4.76 -13.54 5.24
CA GLN A 507 4.74 -12.10 5.44
C GLN A 507 5.33 -11.69 6.79
N GLU A 508 4.90 -12.33 7.89
CA GLU A 508 5.40 -12.03 9.23
C GLU A 508 6.90 -12.27 9.34
N VAL A 509 7.42 -13.37 8.77
CA VAL A 509 8.86 -13.67 8.79
C VAL A 509 9.65 -12.69 7.93
N MET A 510 9.11 -12.23 6.79
CA MET A 510 9.77 -11.20 5.97
C MET A 510 9.85 -9.86 6.71
N LEU A 511 8.77 -9.43 7.36
CA LEU A 511 8.73 -8.23 8.19
C LEU A 511 9.72 -8.31 9.35
N GLU A 512 9.72 -9.43 10.07
CA GLU A 512 10.63 -9.70 11.18
C GLU A 512 12.10 -9.59 10.75
N ASN A 513 12.48 -10.25 9.65
CA ASN A 513 13.86 -10.17 9.15
C ASN A 513 14.23 -8.77 8.66
N ARG A 514 13.29 -8.02 8.06
CA ARG A 514 13.55 -6.63 7.64
C ARG A 514 13.75 -5.73 8.86
N ARG A 515 12.97 -5.94 9.92
CA ARG A 515 13.11 -5.25 11.20
C ARG A 515 14.47 -5.48 11.84
N GLU A 516 14.86 -6.75 11.94
CA GLU A 516 16.16 -7.13 12.51
C GLU A 516 17.31 -6.58 11.66
N ALA A 517 17.18 -6.56 10.33
CA ALA A 517 18.18 -5.95 9.45
C ALA A 517 18.31 -4.44 9.64
N ILE A 518 17.19 -3.73 9.82
CA ILE A 518 17.16 -2.28 10.09
C ILE A 518 17.78 -1.98 11.46
N GLU A 519 17.44 -2.76 12.48
CA GLU A 519 17.98 -2.61 13.83
C GLU A 519 19.50 -2.87 13.85
N ALA A 520 19.96 -3.94 13.22
CA ALA A 520 21.38 -4.23 13.06
C ALA A 520 22.14 -3.15 12.28
N GLN A 521 21.53 -2.56 11.24
CA GLN A 521 22.09 -1.42 10.51
C GLN A 521 22.17 -0.16 11.39
N SER A 522 21.21 0.04 12.28
CA SER A 522 21.21 1.17 13.21
C SER A 522 22.25 1.04 14.34
N GLU A 523 22.64 -0.18 14.72
CA GLU A 523 23.60 -0.43 15.81
C GLU A 523 25.06 -0.27 15.37
N GLN A 524 25.37 -0.35 14.07
CA GLN A 524 26.74 -0.27 13.52
C GLN A 524 27.33 1.16 13.37
N GLU A 525 26.88 2.14 14.18
CA GLU A 525 27.50 3.49 14.35
C GLU A 525 27.67 4.38 13.08
N SER A 526 26.78 4.32 12.08
CA SER A 526 26.84 5.28 10.94
C SER A 526 25.53 5.78 10.33
N THR A 527 24.36 5.40 10.83
CA THR A 527 23.10 6.01 10.37
C THR A 527 22.87 7.36 11.04
N ARG A 528 22.87 8.43 10.24
CA ARG A 528 22.44 9.77 10.69
C ARG A 528 20.99 9.69 11.20
N PRO A 529 20.56 10.54 12.15
CA PRO A 529 19.17 10.54 12.65
C PRO A 529 18.11 10.55 11.54
N ALA A 530 18.38 11.22 10.42
CA ALA A 530 17.50 11.25 9.24
C ALA A 530 17.38 9.88 8.51
N GLU A 531 18.45 9.09 8.43
CA GLU A 531 18.45 7.76 7.82
C GLU A 531 17.73 6.74 8.71
N ARG A 532 17.87 6.88 10.04
CA ARG A 532 17.11 6.08 11.00
C ARG A 532 15.60 6.31 10.86
N VAL A 533 15.18 7.58 10.74
CA VAL A 533 13.78 7.94 10.48
C VAL A 533 13.28 7.37 9.14
N LEU A 534 14.13 7.31 8.10
CA LEU A 534 13.77 6.70 6.82
C LEU A 534 13.58 5.19 6.91
N LEU A 535 14.47 4.48 7.63
CA LEU A 535 14.34 3.03 7.84
C LEU A 535 13.15 2.69 8.75
N GLU A 536 12.92 3.47 9.81
CA GLU A 536 11.74 3.33 10.66
C GLU A 536 10.44 3.60 9.87
N ARG A 537 10.44 4.57 8.95
CA ARG A 537 9.34 4.79 8.00
C ARG A 537 9.16 3.62 7.04
N GLU A 538 10.24 3.06 6.51
CA GLU A 538 10.19 1.86 5.65
C GLU A 538 9.60 0.65 6.38
N LEU A 539 9.97 0.45 7.66
CA LEU A 539 9.41 -0.60 8.49
C LEU A 539 7.92 -0.40 8.76
N ALA A 540 7.54 0.79 9.25
CA ALA A 540 6.15 1.13 9.54
C ALA A 540 5.28 1.02 8.27
N PHE A 541 5.88 1.32 7.13
CA PHE A 541 5.27 1.17 5.83
C PHE A 541 5.02 -0.30 5.46
N LEU A 542 6.03 -1.17 5.58
CA LEU A 542 5.86 -2.61 5.33
C LEU A 542 4.86 -3.24 6.31
N GLU A 543 4.88 -2.84 7.59
CA GLU A 543 3.90 -3.28 8.60
C GLU A 543 2.47 -2.82 8.23
N ALA A 544 2.30 -1.60 7.70
CA ALA A 544 1.01 -1.08 7.25
C ALA A 544 0.49 -1.75 5.97
N GLN A 545 1.39 -2.26 5.13
CA GLN A 545 1.06 -2.97 3.88
C GLN A 545 0.83 -4.46 4.04
N ALA A 546 1.27 -5.05 5.16
CA ALA A 546 0.97 -6.44 5.41
C ALA A 546 -0.55 -6.59 5.56
N PRO A 547 -1.21 -7.45 4.75
CA PRO A 547 -2.65 -7.64 4.84
C PRO A 547 -3.07 -8.23 6.20
N PHE A 548 -2.13 -8.83 6.93
CA PHE A 548 -2.35 -9.46 8.22
C PHE A 548 -1.35 -9.00 9.26
N ASN A 549 -1.79 -8.96 10.50
CA ASN A 549 -0.94 -8.82 11.66
C ASN A 549 -1.49 -9.68 12.83
N CYS A 550 -0.78 -9.68 13.94
CA CYS A 550 -1.25 -10.31 15.17
C CYS A 550 -1.98 -9.28 16.03
N GLU A 551 -3.25 -9.53 16.31
CA GLU A 551 -4.05 -8.75 17.23
C GLU A 551 -3.68 -9.08 18.67
N HIS A 552 -3.36 -8.05 19.46
CA HIS A 552 -3.40 -8.09 20.91
C HIS A 552 -4.78 -7.63 21.37
N VAL A 553 -5.68 -8.56 21.69
CA VAL A 553 -7.07 -8.20 22.05
C VAL A 553 -7.13 -7.33 23.30
N VAL A 554 -6.13 -7.43 24.18
CA VAL A 554 -5.76 -6.37 25.13
C VAL A 554 -4.63 -5.55 24.50
N PRO A 555 -4.86 -4.30 24.09
CA PRO A 555 -3.92 -3.57 23.25
C PRO A 555 -2.62 -3.27 23.99
N GLN A 556 -1.52 -3.36 23.25
CA GLN A 556 -0.18 -3.26 23.82
C GLN A 556 0.11 -1.92 24.51
N SER A 557 -0.58 -0.85 24.14
CA SER A 557 -0.46 0.47 24.76
C SER A 557 -0.88 0.43 26.24
N TRP A 558 -1.91 -0.34 26.59
CA TRP A 558 -2.48 -0.38 27.95
C TRP A 558 -1.54 -0.95 29.01
N PHE A 559 -0.51 -1.70 28.60
CA PHE A 559 0.47 -2.31 29.50
C PHE A 559 1.92 -2.00 29.10
N THR A 560 2.14 -0.94 28.31
CA THR A 560 3.48 -0.45 27.90
C THR A 560 4.33 -1.48 27.15
N LYS A 561 3.71 -2.40 26.39
CA LYS A 561 4.40 -3.44 25.57
C LYS A 561 5.32 -4.37 26.37
N LYS A 562 5.16 -4.47 27.70
CA LYS A 562 6.05 -5.25 28.57
C LYS A 562 5.87 -6.76 28.41
N GLU A 563 6.98 -7.48 28.38
CA GLU A 563 6.98 -8.93 28.55
C GLU A 563 6.73 -9.29 30.03
N PRO A 564 6.07 -10.43 30.34
CA PRO A 564 5.63 -11.49 29.42
C PRO A 564 4.24 -11.26 28.81
N MET A 565 3.57 -10.14 29.09
CA MET A 565 2.21 -9.88 28.60
C MET A 565 2.19 -9.83 27.08
N ARG A 566 3.16 -9.17 26.45
CA ARG A 566 3.23 -9.01 25.00
C ARG A 566 3.30 -10.36 24.24
N GLY A 567 3.98 -11.37 24.81
CA GLY A 567 4.10 -12.71 24.23
C GLY A 567 3.09 -13.75 24.71
N ASP A 568 2.17 -13.43 25.62
CA ASP A 568 1.19 -14.41 26.13
C ASP A 568 0.15 -14.77 25.06
N LEU A 569 0.23 -16.01 24.56
CA LEU A 569 -0.54 -16.54 23.43
C LEU A 569 -2.06 -16.57 23.68
N HIS A 570 -2.52 -16.51 24.94
CA HIS A 570 -3.95 -16.52 25.25
C HIS A 570 -4.71 -15.27 24.77
N HIS A 571 -4.00 -14.17 24.47
CA HIS A 571 -4.62 -12.94 23.95
C HIS A 571 -4.04 -12.47 22.60
N LEU A 572 -3.33 -13.37 21.91
CA LEU A 572 -2.81 -13.15 20.56
C LEU A 572 -3.65 -13.90 19.52
N PHE A 573 -4.08 -13.22 18.47
CA PHE A 573 -4.89 -13.82 17.40
C PHE A 573 -4.48 -13.30 16.03
N ALA A 574 -4.65 -14.11 14.99
CA ALA A 574 -4.59 -13.61 13.62
C ALA A 574 -5.68 -12.54 13.36
N CYS A 575 -5.32 -11.47 12.65
CA CYS A 575 -6.22 -10.39 12.27
C CYS A 575 -5.75 -9.74 10.98
N GLU A 576 -6.65 -9.18 10.18
CA GLU A 576 -6.24 -8.31 9.10
C GLU A 576 -5.72 -6.98 9.65
N SER A 577 -4.71 -6.41 9.00
CA SER A 577 -4.11 -5.14 9.45
C SER A 577 -5.10 -3.98 9.41
N ASN A 578 -6.07 -4.00 8.49
CA ASN A 578 -7.16 -3.01 8.47
C ASN A 578 -8.10 -3.17 9.68
N CYS A 579 -8.43 -4.40 10.09
CA CYS A 579 -9.28 -4.66 11.25
C CYS A 579 -8.59 -4.34 12.57
N ASN A 580 -7.31 -4.71 12.71
CA ASN A 580 -6.52 -4.29 13.87
C ASN A 580 -6.39 -2.75 13.92
N SER A 581 -6.09 -2.10 12.79
CA SER A 581 -6.02 -0.63 12.72
C SER A 581 -7.37 0.05 12.96
N PHE A 582 -8.47 -0.54 12.47
CA PHE A 582 -9.83 -0.07 12.72
C PHE A 582 -10.15 -0.19 14.20
N ARG A 583 -9.79 -1.28 14.87
CA ARG A 583 -9.97 -1.40 16.32
C ARG A 583 -9.08 -0.41 17.10
N GLY A 584 -7.80 -0.31 16.75
CA GLY A 584 -6.80 0.53 17.42
C GLY A 584 -6.57 0.13 18.88
N ASN A 585 -6.67 1.08 19.81
CA ASN A 585 -6.71 0.83 21.26
C ASN A 585 -8.12 1.02 21.86
N THR A 586 -9.15 1.02 21.01
CA THR A 586 -10.52 1.34 21.44
C THR A 586 -11.04 0.21 22.34
N PRO A 587 -11.57 0.53 23.53
CA PRO A 587 -12.12 -0.48 24.44
C PRO A 587 -13.41 -1.09 23.87
N TYR A 588 -13.66 -2.34 24.23
CA TYR A 588 -14.85 -3.05 23.77
C TYR A 588 -16.13 -2.37 24.24
N PHE A 589 -17.11 -2.34 23.34
CA PHE A 589 -18.42 -1.76 23.56
C PHE A 589 -19.48 -2.56 22.80
N ASP A 590 -20.73 -2.46 23.24
CA ASP A 590 -21.87 -3.21 22.71
C ASP A 590 -22.88 -2.19 22.17
N PHE A 591 -22.82 -1.91 20.86
CA PHE A 591 -23.65 -0.85 20.28
C PHE A 591 -25.11 -1.32 20.17
N THR A 592 -26.03 -0.41 20.49
CA THR A 592 -27.44 -0.61 20.16
C THR A 592 -27.70 -0.24 18.70
N ASP A 593 -28.68 -0.86 18.05
CA ASP A 593 -28.95 -0.66 16.61
C ASP A 593 -29.37 0.78 16.23
N VAL A 594 -29.62 1.63 17.22
CA VAL A 594 -30.01 3.04 17.06
C VAL A 594 -28.81 4.01 17.14
N GLU A 595 -27.60 3.52 17.41
CA GLU A 595 -26.40 4.36 17.60
C GLU A 595 -25.65 4.62 16.27
N GLU A 596 -25.21 5.87 16.08
CA GLU A 596 -24.39 6.29 14.94
C GLU A 596 -22.95 5.80 15.10
N ALA A 597 -22.68 4.55 14.71
CA ALA A 597 -21.33 3.99 14.65
C ALA A 597 -20.80 3.92 13.22
N LEU A 598 -19.48 4.11 13.05
CA LEU A 598 -18.78 3.72 11.81
C LEU A 598 -18.85 2.20 11.69
N ARG A 599 -19.20 1.71 10.50
CA ARG A 599 -19.33 0.28 10.21
C ARG A 599 -18.30 -0.14 9.18
N ASP A 600 -17.69 -1.28 9.43
CA ASP A 600 -16.70 -1.93 8.55
C ASP A 600 -16.92 -3.46 8.60
N GLU A 601 -16.26 -4.23 7.72
CA GLU A 601 -16.26 -5.71 7.78
C GLU A 601 -15.68 -6.24 9.09
N CYS A 602 -14.91 -5.40 9.79
CA CYS A 602 -14.28 -5.71 11.08
C CYS A 602 -15.23 -5.53 12.27
N GLY A 603 -16.34 -4.80 12.11
CA GLY A 603 -17.29 -4.48 13.18
C GLY A 603 -17.72 -3.01 13.21
N ARG A 604 -18.16 -2.56 14.38
CA ARG A 604 -18.65 -1.19 14.65
C ARG A 604 -17.67 -0.43 15.53
N ARG A 605 -17.43 0.85 15.21
CA ARG A 605 -16.60 1.74 16.02
C ARG A 605 -17.19 3.13 16.13
N GLU A 606 -17.09 3.73 17.30
CA GLU A 606 -17.30 5.17 17.47
C GLU A 606 -15.97 5.84 17.83
N SER A 607 -15.53 6.76 16.98
CA SER A 607 -14.38 7.62 17.24
C SER A 607 -14.85 8.84 18.03
N GLY A 608 -14.77 8.80 19.36
CA GLY A 608 -15.21 9.92 20.20
C GLY A 608 -14.30 11.16 20.06
N GLY A 609 -14.92 12.33 19.93
CA GLY A 609 -14.40 13.54 20.59
C GLY A 609 -14.89 13.58 22.03
N ALA A 610 -14.46 14.56 22.82
CA ALA A 610 -14.63 14.67 24.28
C ALA A 610 -16.08 14.55 24.86
N ALA A 611 -17.11 14.33 24.04
CA ALA A 611 -18.51 14.26 24.43
C ALA A 611 -19.27 12.99 23.96
N ARG A 612 -18.60 11.98 23.37
CA ARG A 612 -19.26 10.74 22.90
C ARG A 612 -18.56 9.47 23.41
N VAL A 613 -19.30 8.37 23.51
CA VAL A 613 -18.81 7.10 24.05
C VAL A 613 -17.77 6.50 23.11
N HIS A 614 -16.53 6.31 23.58
CA HIS A 614 -15.51 5.60 22.81
C HIS A 614 -15.77 4.09 22.90
N GLY A 615 -15.89 3.40 21.76
CA GLY A 615 -16.26 1.99 21.76
C GLY A 615 -15.97 1.25 20.45
N PHE A 616 -15.64 -0.04 20.58
CA PHE A 616 -15.48 -0.96 19.46
C PHE A 616 -16.24 -2.27 19.72
N GLU A 617 -17.02 -2.70 18.74
CA GLU A 617 -17.73 -3.98 18.74
C GLU A 617 -17.30 -4.78 17.53
N PRO A 618 -16.66 -5.94 17.68
CA PRO A 618 -16.22 -6.71 16.54
C PRO A 618 -17.40 -7.40 15.84
N GLU A 619 -17.30 -7.61 14.52
CA GLU A 619 -18.30 -8.33 13.74
C GLU A 619 -18.34 -9.82 14.12
N ALA A 620 -17.18 -10.42 14.36
CA ALA A 620 -16.99 -11.79 14.78
C ALA A 620 -16.15 -11.88 16.07
N GLY A 621 -16.15 -13.07 16.70
CA GLY A 621 -15.20 -13.40 17.76
C GLY A 621 -15.46 -12.75 19.12
N LYS A 622 -16.65 -12.19 19.37
CA LYS A 622 -16.99 -11.51 20.63
C LYS A 622 -16.75 -12.38 21.87
N GLY A 623 -17.13 -13.65 21.82
CA GLY A 623 -16.91 -14.59 22.92
C GLY A 623 -15.42 -14.86 23.18
N ALA A 624 -14.66 -15.05 22.10
CA ALA A 624 -13.22 -15.34 22.19
C ALA A 624 -12.42 -14.14 22.73
N VAL A 625 -12.71 -12.91 22.24
CA VAL A 625 -12.06 -11.70 22.77
C VAL A 625 -12.46 -11.45 24.22
N ALA A 626 -13.72 -11.69 24.58
CA ALA A 626 -14.18 -11.56 25.96
C ALA A 626 -13.42 -12.50 26.90
N ARG A 627 -13.32 -13.79 26.56
CA ARG A 627 -12.58 -14.77 27.37
C ARG A 627 -11.09 -14.47 27.47
N ALA A 628 -10.48 -14.00 26.40
CA ALA A 628 -9.08 -13.61 26.39
C ALA A 628 -8.82 -12.36 27.26
N THR A 629 -9.69 -11.35 27.20
CA THR A 629 -9.59 -10.16 28.05
C THR A 629 -9.87 -10.47 29.53
N LEU A 630 -10.89 -11.28 29.84
CA LEU A 630 -11.17 -11.73 31.22
C LEU A 630 -9.98 -12.54 31.78
N TYR A 631 -9.38 -13.42 30.97
CA TYR A 631 -8.15 -14.11 31.32
C TYR A 631 -7.00 -13.13 31.60
N PHE A 632 -6.84 -12.08 30.79
CA PHE A 632 -5.78 -11.10 30.98
C PHE A 632 -5.93 -10.36 32.31
N LEU A 633 -7.16 -9.94 32.66
CA LEU A 633 -7.47 -9.33 33.95
C LEU A 633 -7.12 -10.25 35.13
N LEU A 634 -7.40 -11.54 34.99
CA LEU A 634 -7.06 -12.56 36.00
C LEU A 634 -5.55 -12.80 36.10
N ARG A 635 -4.86 -12.87 34.96
CA ARG A 635 -3.43 -13.21 34.89
C ARG A 635 -2.53 -12.03 35.27
N TYR A 636 -2.95 -10.81 34.97
CA TYR A 636 -2.13 -9.60 35.07
C TYR A 636 -2.86 -8.50 35.85
N PRO A 637 -3.18 -8.73 37.14
CA PRO A 637 -3.88 -7.74 37.97
C PRO A 637 -3.09 -6.42 38.05
N GLY A 638 -3.78 -5.30 37.88
CA GLY A 638 -3.22 -3.94 37.96
C GLY A 638 -2.23 -3.60 36.86
N LYS A 639 -2.32 -4.25 35.70
CA LYS A 639 -1.47 -3.95 34.53
C LYS A 639 -2.13 -3.11 33.47
N ILE A 640 -3.45 -3.00 33.48
CA ILE A 640 -4.21 -2.06 32.65
C ILE A 640 -4.44 -0.82 33.52
N GLU A 641 -4.08 0.35 33.01
CA GLU A 641 -4.31 1.61 33.73
C GLU A 641 -5.81 1.93 33.78
N ASP A 642 -6.30 2.48 34.91
CA ASP A 642 -7.75 2.69 35.15
C ASP A 642 -8.45 3.54 34.06
N HIS A 643 -7.72 4.40 33.36
CA HIS A 643 -8.28 5.26 32.31
C HIS A 643 -8.39 4.57 30.93
N GLU A 644 -7.71 3.44 30.73
CA GLU A 644 -7.68 2.70 29.46
C GLU A 644 -8.84 1.72 29.33
N PHE A 645 -9.26 1.12 30.46
CA PHE A 645 -10.39 0.20 30.50
C PHE A 645 -11.27 0.45 31.72
N ASP A 646 -12.48 0.93 31.45
CA ASP A 646 -13.50 1.14 32.48
C ASP A 646 -13.98 -0.21 33.06
N ARG A 647 -13.95 -0.32 34.40
CA ARG A 647 -14.40 -1.51 35.14
C ARG A 647 -15.85 -1.89 34.81
N GLU A 648 -16.70 -0.93 34.46
CA GLU A 648 -18.09 -1.19 34.07
C GLU A 648 -18.19 -2.02 32.78
N ARG A 649 -17.16 -1.98 31.92
CA ARG A 649 -17.11 -2.75 30.66
C ARG A 649 -16.86 -4.23 30.86
N VAL A 650 -16.46 -4.68 32.07
CA VAL A 650 -16.42 -6.12 32.40
C VAL A 650 -17.79 -6.77 32.18
N ALA A 651 -18.88 -6.05 32.46
CA ALA A 651 -20.23 -6.56 32.24
C ALA A 651 -20.50 -6.88 30.76
N ILE A 652 -19.94 -6.10 29.83
CA ILE A 652 -20.03 -6.36 28.38
C ILE A 652 -19.32 -7.67 28.03
N LEU A 653 -18.08 -7.84 28.51
CA LEU A 653 -17.30 -9.05 28.28
C LEU A 653 -18.02 -10.30 28.83
N LEU A 654 -18.60 -10.20 30.03
CA LEU A 654 -19.38 -11.31 30.61
C LEU A 654 -20.62 -11.65 29.78
N ARG A 655 -21.32 -10.65 29.22
CA ARG A 655 -22.45 -10.89 28.31
C ARG A 655 -22.01 -11.58 27.03
N TRP A 656 -20.97 -11.09 26.37
CA TRP A 656 -20.45 -11.70 25.13
C TRP A 656 -19.92 -13.11 25.37
N HIS A 657 -19.20 -13.34 26.47
CA HIS A 657 -18.75 -14.67 26.89
C HIS A 657 -19.91 -15.65 27.05
N ALA A 658 -21.00 -15.23 27.69
CA ALA A 658 -22.19 -16.06 27.88
C ALA A 658 -22.98 -16.29 26.57
N ALA A 659 -23.02 -15.29 25.69
CA ALA A 659 -23.73 -15.36 24.41
C ALA A 659 -23.03 -16.27 23.39
N GLU A 660 -21.69 -16.34 23.42
CA GLU A 660 -20.88 -17.14 22.50
C GLU A 660 -20.00 -18.15 23.26
N PRO A 661 -20.49 -19.36 23.57
CA PRO A 661 -19.71 -20.38 24.28
C PRO A 661 -18.47 -20.85 23.50
N PRO A 662 -17.41 -21.37 24.18
CA PRO A 662 -16.20 -21.80 23.48
C PRO A 662 -16.42 -22.93 22.49
N ASP A 663 -15.97 -22.70 21.26
CA ASP A 663 -16.03 -23.67 20.17
C ASP A 663 -14.83 -24.63 20.16
N LEU A 664 -14.74 -25.49 19.13
CA LEU A 664 -13.62 -26.43 18.98
C LEU A 664 -12.29 -25.72 18.73
N TYR A 665 -12.30 -24.57 18.05
CA TYR A 665 -11.11 -23.78 17.76
C TYR A 665 -10.52 -23.20 19.05
N GLU A 666 -11.35 -22.64 19.93
CA GLU A 666 -10.88 -22.13 21.23
C GLU A 666 -10.39 -23.24 22.16
N LYS A 667 -11.05 -24.40 22.18
CA LYS A 667 -10.60 -25.57 22.97
C LYS A 667 -9.25 -26.09 22.49
N HIS A 668 -9.08 -26.21 21.17
CA HIS A 668 -7.80 -26.53 20.54
C HIS A 668 -6.72 -25.52 20.94
N ARG A 669 -6.99 -24.22 20.79
CA ARG A 669 -6.06 -23.16 21.19
C ARG A 669 -5.64 -23.30 22.64
N ASN A 670 -6.59 -23.49 23.56
CA ASN A 670 -6.30 -23.59 24.98
C ASN A 670 -5.42 -24.82 25.30
N GLN A 671 -5.69 -25.97 24.69
CA GLN A 671 -4.86 -27.17 24.80
C GLN A 671 -3.46 -26.96 24.21
N ALA A 672 -3.36 -26.34 23.04
CA ALA A 672 -2.09 -26.08 22.36
C ALA A 672 -1.24 -25.06 23.12
N ILE A 673 -1.84 -23.99 23.62
CA ILE A 673 -1.17 -22.96 24.44
C ILE A 673 -0.71 -23.57 25.76
N PHE A 674 -1.51 -24.45 26.39
CA PHE A 674 -1.10 -25.16 27.60
C PHE A 674 0.20 -25.95 27.40
N ALA A 675 0.33 -26.65 26.27
CA ALA A 675 1.54 -27.40 25.93
C ALA A 675 2.78 -26.49 25.73
N VAL A 676 2.56 -25.23 25.32
CA VAL A 676 3.64 -24.24 25.12
C VAL A 676 3.96 -23.52 26.44
N GLN A 677 2.99 -22.84 27.05
CA GLN A 677 3.20 -21.92 28.18
C GLN A 677 3.08 -22.59 29.55
N GLY A 678 2.33 -23.68 29.65
CA GLY A 678 2.03 -24.41 30.89
C GLY A 678 0.80 -23.89 31.65
N ASN A 679 0.19 -22.78 31.24
CA ASN A 679 -1.03 -22.24 31.83
C ASN A 679 -2.23 -22.29 30.88
N ARG A 680 -3.42 -22.34 31.46
CA ARG A 680 -4.70 -22.50 30.75
C ARG A 680 -5.59 -21.29 30.99
N ASN A 681 -6.44 -20.96 30.01
CA ASN A 681 -7.52 -19.98 30.18
C ASN A 681 -8.73 -20.68 30.86
N PRO A 682 -9.04 -20.36 32.14
CA PRO A 682 -10.13 -21.01 32.86
C PRO A 682 -11.50 -20.77 32.24
N PHE A 683 -11.68 -19.68 31.50
CA PHE A 683 -12.95 -19.31 30.92
C PHE A 683 -13.24 -20.04 29.61
N ILE A 684 -12.24 -20.70 29.01
CA ILE A 684 -12.44 -21.64 27.91
C ILE A 684 -12.77 -23.04 28.46
N ASP A 685 -12.03 -23.48 29.49
CA ASP A 685 -12.20 -24.81 30.08
C ASP A 685 -13.48 -24.95 30.92
N HIS A 686 -13.82 -23.90 31.65
CA HIS A 686 -14.97 -23.82 32.54
C HIS A 686 -15.72 -22.49 32.34
N PRO A 687 -16.50 -22.34 31.26
CA PRO A 687 -17.19 -21.09 30.92
C PRO A 687 -18.07 -20.55 32.06
N ASP A 688 -18.72 -21.43 32.82
CA ASP A 688 -19.60 -21.05 33.93
C ASP A 688 -18.86 -20.35 35.09
N TRP A 689 -17.53 -20.46 35.16
CA TRP A 689 -16.75 -19.83 36.23
C TRP A 689 -16.65 -18.31 36.05
N ALA A 690 -16.77 -17.79 34.83
CA ALA A 690 -16.68 -16.34 34.60
C ALA A 690 -17.71 -15.55 35.41
N ALA A 691 -18.95 -16.06 35.53
CA ALA A 691 -20.01 -15.43 36.32
C ALA A 691 -19.77 -15.46 37.84
N ARG A 692 -18.79 -16.24 38.31
CA ARG A 692 -18.47 -16.43 39.73
C ARG A 692 -17.25 -15.64 40.19
N VAL A 693 -16.43 -15.18 39.26
CA VAL A 693 -15.19 -14.46 39.53
C VAL A 693 -15.52 -12.99 39.77
N ASP A 694 -14.98 -12.43 40.85
CA ASP A 694 -14.99 -10.99 41.07
C ASP A 694 -13.78 -10.34 40.37
N PHE A 695 -14.01 -9.80 39.17
CA PHE A 695 -12.96 -9.18 38.35
C PHE A 695 -12.52 -7.80 38.85
N SER A 696 -13.10 -7.27 39.94
CA SER A 696 -12.60 -6.03 40.53
C SER A 696 -11.15 -6.14 41.00
N GLY A 697 -10.68 -7.35 41.33
CA GLY A 697 -9.28 -7.63 41.66
C GLY A 697 -8.31 -7.58 40.47
N GLY A 698 -8.81 -7.39 39.25
CA GLY A 698 -7.99 -7.25 38.03
C GLY A 698 -7.42 -5.85 37.81
N PHE A 699 -7.92 -4.85 38.54
CA PHE A 699 -7.65 -3.43 38.31
C PHE A 699 -6.92 -2.77 39.47
#